data_AF-A0A524NDG8-F1
#
_entry.id   AF-A0A524NDG8-F1
#
_cell.length_a   1.000
_cell.length_b   1.000
_cell.length_c   1.000
_cell.angle_alpha   90.00
_cell.angle_beta   90.00
_cell.angle_gamma   90.00
#
_symmetry.space_group_name_H-M   'P 1'
#
loop_
_entity.id
_entity.type
_entity.pdbx_description
1 polymer ?
#
loop_
_entity_poly.entity_id
_entity_poly.type
_entity_poly.pdbx_seq_one_letter_code
_entity_poly.pdbx_strand_id
1 'polypeptide(L)'
;MVRVRYVTSRLRSSRAPGACAQRALPVLLLALVAFTVLGARFAQALPLPTTRNDFAAPGTQPLSLTDTLSTPDQCTPCHSDYGFTAVEPFRNWAGSMMAQAGRDPLMYAAMAIANQDSPAAGETCLRCHLPKGWLEGRSVPEDGTAMTAPDREGVQCTACHRLVDPFNNPGAPAEDAAILAALTDPVPTFGNAMMVMDPEERLRGPFDIVADIGSDPHIPDSETLVSPFHQTSELCGTCHNLFNPIFTRNVLGEYELNPFDTPTADLRAGFPEQQTYDEWAASEYASTGVFAPQFGINKDVVSTCQDCHMPDVSGRDAEGGAFRDDLPLHQMVGANTFIPAVLPFHPVFGSEVDAQILQESIANATDMLRRAATVEAGISGGSLTVRVTNETGHKLPTGYPEGRRMWLHVRAFDSSRAVVFESGRYVFDTADLLGYESLPADADYDPDLHVWETIHGISSDVALIAGATPGPSFHLLLNNVREFDNRIPPRGFDNATFEALDAHPVGQAYADGQYWDDVVYAVGPEAVQAEVTLYYQTSSKEYIEFLRDENTTTAAGPILFDLWDQHNKSEPVVMAQAFVETDAKTVAKCQKGVAKAQSKYHKTYQKEWGRCYERRASGGSCDAGARDTRIAAAEAGLRERVGGSKDKRCMGANLTPISIGHGATCPVPCPTTTLFDMTDVASCAVCMSEALADSALDAAYGTPPPALPPIAPAGGAGKCQASVAKASLKLAGDWSKELVRCGGDNASGRNNPPVDCETDPSGKIGRAQEKSASRIAGCTDFMGLAGCPASGTAVDTASCVETAIGDVVPEFASVGYP
;
A
#
# COMPACT_ATOMS: atom_id res chain seq x y z
N MET A 1 19.08 -24.35 -4.34
CA MET A 1 18.68 -24.75 -2.97
C MET A 1 17.50 -25.69 -3.10
N VAL A 2 17.52 -26.86 -2.44
CA VAL A 2 16.44 -27.85 -2.55
C VAL A 2 15.39 -27.50 -1.47
N ARG A 3 14.27 -26.89 -1.88
CA ARG A 3 13.07 -26.77 -1.02
C ARG A 3 12.28 -28.09 -1.09
N VAL A 4 11.81 -28.58 0.04
CA VAL A 4 11.18 -29.91 0.19
C VAL A 4 9.69 -29.73 0.47
N ARG A 5 8.87 -30.51 -0.26
CA ARG A 5 7.41 -30.48 -0.32
C ARG A 5 6.67 -30.64 1.01
N TYR A 6 5.51 -30.01 1.06
CA TYR A 6 4.28 -30.49 1.71
C TYR A 6 3.85 -31.84 1.11
N VAL A 7 3.89 -32.92 1.88
CA VAL A 7 3.45 -34.25 1.41
C VAL A 7 2.14 -34.64 2.09
N THR A 8 1.02 -34.49 1.38
CA THR A 8 -0.25 -35.14 1.73
C THR A 8 -0.21 -36.60 1.28
N SER A 9 0.10 -37.52 2.20
CA SER A 9 0.15 -38.96 1.89
C SER A 9 -1.23 -39.62 2.00
N ARG A 10 -1.85 -39.98 0.86
CA ARG A 10 -2.98 -40.93 0.82
C ARG A 10 -2.47 -42.35 0.63
N LEU A 11 -2.39 -43.12 1.72
CA LEU A 11 -2.04 -44.55 1.67
C LEU A 11 -3.23 -45.41 1.21
N ARG A 12 -3.12 -45.98 -0.01
CA ARG A 12 -3.97 -47.10 -0.46
C ARG A 12 -3.38 -48.43 0.02
N SER A 13 -4.10 -49.13 0.91
CA SER A 13 -3.72 -50.49 1.35
C SER A 13 -4.00 -51.52 0.23
N SER A 14 -3.02 -52.34 -0.11
CA SER A 14 -3.21 -53.58 -0.86
C SER A 14 -2.94 -54.78 0.07
N ARG A 15 -3.91 -55.69 0.15
CA ARG A 15 -3.83 -56.95 0.89
C ARG A 15 -3.17 -58.02 0.02
N ALA A 16 -2.30 -58.83 0.63
CA ALA A 16 -2.09 -60.23 0.24
C ALA A 16 -1.76 -61.09 1.48
N PRO A 17 -2.13 -62.39 1.51
CA PRO A 17 -2.14 -63.20 2.73
C PRO A 17 -0.93 -64.15 2.83
N GLY A 18 -0.54 -64.48 4.07
CA GLY A 18 0.44 -65.53 4.33
C GLY A 18 0.27 -66.11 5.73
N ALA A 19 -0.26 -67.33 5.79
CA ALA A 19 -0.42 -68.12 7.01
C ALA A 19 0.79 -69.05 7.21
N CYS A 20 1.28 -69.18 8.45
CA CYS A 20 1.61 -70.49 9.06
C CYS A 20 2.08 -70.39 10.53
N ALA A 21 1.26 -71.00 11.40
CA ALA A 21 1.57 -71.97 12.45
C ALA A 21 2.67 -71.73 13.52
N GLN A 22 2.18 -71.52 14.75
CA GLN A 22 2.41 -72.30 15.99
C GLN A 22 3.84 -72.55 16.51
N ARG A 23 4.08 -72.10 17.76
CA ARG A 23 4.35 -72.99 18.92
C ARG A 23 4.31 -72.23 20.25
N ALA A 24 3.65 -72.84 21.23
CA ALA A 24 3.58 -72.42 22.63
C ALA A 24 4.60 -73.19 23.47
N LEU A 25 5.15 -72.57 24.53
CA LEU A 25 4.99 -73.00 25.93
C LEU A 25 5.66 -71.98 26.91
N PRO A 26 5.23 -71.93 28.18
CA PRO A 26 5.43 -70.79 29.10
C PRO A 26 6.51 -71.02 30.17
N VAL A 27 7.05 -69.95 30.74
CA VAL A 27 7.66 -69.96 32.08
C VAL A 27 7.35 -68.65 32.80
N LEU A 28 6.65 -68.76 33.94
CA LEU A 28 6.47 -67.75 34.99
C LEU A 28 7.80 -67.54 35.73
N LEU A 29 8.12 -66.31 36.17
CA LEU A 29 8.19 -65.94 37.60
C LEU A 29 8.62 -64.46 37.83
N LEU A 30 7.74 -63.77 38.56
CA LEU A 30 7.91 -62.72 39.59
C LEU A 30 8.97 -61.59 39.49
N ALA A 31 8.40 -60.37 39.42
CA ALA A 31 8.55 -59.25 40.36
C ALA A 31 9.90 -58.53 40.51
N LEU A 32 9.95 -57.28 40.03
CA LEU A 32 10.18 -56.11 40.88
C LEU A 32 9.70 -54.84 40.14
N VAL A 33 8.63 -54.24 40.64
CA VAL A 33 8.10 -52.95 40.17
C VAL A 33 8.96 -51.85 40.81
N ALA A 34 9.85 -51.26 40.01
CA ALA A 34 10.38 -49.93 40.28
C ALA A 34 9.64 -48.96 39.35
N PHE A 35 8.71 -48.20 39.91
CA PHE A 35 8.06 -47.08 39.24
C PHE A 35 9.10 -45.97 39.01
N THR A 36 9.83 -46.04 37.90
CA THR A 36 10.34 -44.84 37.24
C THR A 36 9.26 -44.39 36.28
N VAL A 37 8.51 -43.36 36.65
CA VAL A 37 7.62 -42.63 35.73
C VAL A 37 8.53 -41.90 34.73
N LEU A 38 9.01 -42.63 33.71
CA LEU A 38 9.29 -42.01 32.43
C LEU A 38 7.93 -41.82 31.78
N GLY A 39 7.41 -40.60 31.81
CA GLY A 39 6.24 -40.22 31.04
C GLY A 39 6.57 -40.40 29.56
N ALA A 40 6.20 -41.55 28.99
CA ALA A 40 6.11 -41.68 27.55
C ALA A 40 5.02 -40.69 27.11
N ARG A 41 5.43 -39.54 26.55
CA ARG A 41 4.53 -38.67 25.80
C ARG A 41 4.04 -39.49 24.61
N PHE A 42 2.84 -40.06 24.72
CA PHE A 42 2.15 -40.59 23.56
C PHE A 42 1.92 -39.41 22.62
N ALA A 43 2.24 -39.58 21.33
CA ALA A 43 1.81 -38.64 20.31
C ALA A 43 0.30 -38.44 20.47
N GLN A 44 -0.13 -37.20 20.68
CA GLN A 44 -1.55 -36.87 20.61
C GLN A 44 -1.88 -36.74 19.11
N ALA A 45 -3.06 -37.18 18.71
CA ALA A 45 -3.57 -36.79 17.41
C ALA A 45 -4.26 -35.44 17.61
N LEU A 46 -4.28 -34.59 16.58
CA LEU A 46 -5.10 -33.38 16.56
C LEU A 46 -6.55 -33.69 17.03
N PRO A 47 -7.20 -32.75 17.72
CA PRO A 47 -6.72 -31.41 18.05
C PRO A 47 -5.63 -31.35 19.14
N LEU A 48 -4.77 -30.33 19.10
CA LEU A 48 -3.98 -29.92 20.26
C LEU A 48 -4.95 -29.51 21.39
N PRO A 49 -4.74 -29.96 22.63
CA PRO A 49 -5.64 -29.61 23.72
C PRO A 49 -5.46 -28.14 24.05
N THR A 50 -6.51 -27.34 23.83
CA THR A 50 -6.59 -25.92 24.19
C THR A 50 -7.97 -25.59 24.75
N THR A 51 -8.05 -24.53 25.56
CA THR A 51 -9.29 -23.90 26.04
C THR A 51 -9.29 -22.43 25.65
N ARG A 52 -10.40 -21.71 25.88
CA ARG A 52 -10.43 -20.24 25.73
C ARG A 52 -9.37 -19.53 26.57
N ASN A 53 -8.96 -20.11 27.70
CA ASN A 53 -7.95 -19.50 28.57
C ASN A 53 -6.58 -19.44 27.88
N ASP A 54 -6.26 -20.42 27.02
CA ASP A 54 -5.00 -20.42 26.24
C ASP A 54 -4.93 -19.29 25.20
N PHE A 55 -6.08 -18.71 24.85
CA PHE A 55 -6.22 -17.56 23.93
C PHE A 55 -6.60 -16.25 24.66
N ALA A 56 -6.57 -16.25 26.00
CA ALA A 56 -6.87 -15.06 26.78
C ALA A 56 -5.84 -13.95 26.52
N ALA A 57 -6.33 -12.71 26.38
CA ALA A 57 -5.46 -11.56 26.17
C ALA A 57 -5.97 -10.33 26.96
N PRO A 58 -5.06 -9.49 27.51
CA PRO A 58 -5.38 -8.28 28.29
C PRO A 58 -6.28 -7.25 27.58
N GLY A 59 -6.68 -6.22 28.32
CA GLY A 59 -7.56 -5.14 27.84
C GLY A 59 -9.03 -5.36 28.20
N THR A 60 -9.93 -4.65 27.50
CA THR A 60 -11.38 -4.74 27.73
C THR A 60 -11.89 -6.14 27.39
N GLN A 61 -12.65 -6.74 28.31
CA GLN A 61 -13.18 -8.10 28.18
C GLN A 61 -14.65 -8.09 27.74
N PRO A 62 -15.17 -9.21 27.20
CA PRO A 62 -16.58 -9.30 26.83
C PRO A 62 -17.53 -8.99 28.00
N LEU A 63 -18.68 -8.40 27.68
CA LEU A 63 -19.75 -8.03 28.60
C LEU A 63 -19.34 -7.02 29.68
N SER A 64 -18.29 -6.23 29.43
CA SER A 64 -17.81 -5.20 30.37
C SER A 64 -18.15 -3.76 29.96
N LEU A 65 -18.72 -3.55 28.76
CA LEU A 65 -19.15 -2.22 28.32
C LEU A 65 -20.46 -1.82 28.99
N THR A 66 -20.58 -0.53 29.37
CA THR A 66 -21.86 0.05 29.83
C THR A 66 -22.77 0.29 28.64
N ASP A 67 -22.24 0.94 27.60
CA ASP A 67 -22.92 1.18 26.34
C ASP A 67 -22.31 0.27 25.26
N THR A 68 -23.16 -0.55 24.63
CA THR A 68 -22.75 -1.42 23.51
C THR A 68 -22.22 -0.62 22.33
N LEU A 69 -21.31 -1.18 21.54
CA LEU A 69 -20.78 -0.49 20.36
C LEU A 69 -21.89 -0.15 19.35
N SER A 70 -22.02 1.12 18.98
CA SER A 70 -22.99 1.55 17.98
C SER A 70 -22.62 1.09 16.58
N THR A 71 -23.64 0.74 15.80
CA THR A 71 -23.52 0.32 14.41
C THR A 71 -23.40 1.53 13.46
N PRO A 72 -22.82 1.35 12.26
CA PRO A 72 -22.57 2.45 11.33
C PRO A 72 -23.81 3.28 10.94
N ASP A 73 -25.01 2.68 10.94
CA ASP A 73 -26.27 3.37 10.62
C ASP A 73 -26.62 4.51 11.58
N GLN A 74 -26.02 4.53 12.78
CA GLN A 74 -26.12 5.67 13.69
C GLN A 74 -25.24 6.85 13.27
N CYS A 75 -24.16 6.59 12.53
CA CYS A 75 -23.22 7.60 12.04
C CYS A 75 -23.60 8.13 10.65
N THR A 76 -24.18 7.29 9.80
CA THR A 76 -24.49 7.63 8.40
C THR A 76 -25.40 8.85 8.18
N PRO A 77 -26.32 9.25 9.09
CA PRO A 77 -27.14 10.44 8.89
C PRO A 77 -26.32 11.73 8.73
N CYS A 78 -25.11 11.79 9.31
CA CYS A 78 -24.22 12.95 9.19
C CYS A 78 -22.94 12.63 8.40
N HIS A 79 -22.49 11.38 8.39
CA HIS A 79 -21.19 10.97 7.81
C HIS A 79 -21.32 10.23 6.46
N SER A 80 -22.46 10.38 5.76
CA SER A 80 -22.71 9.85 4.41
C SER A 80 -23.57 10.80 3.59
N ASP A 81 -23.44 10.76 2.26
CA ASP A 81 -24.34 11.39 1.27
C ASP A 81 -24.57 12.91 1.45
N TYR A 82 -23.59 13.62 2.01
CA TYR A 82 -23.64 15.07 2.25
C TYR A 82 -22.99 15.92 1.15
N GLY A 83 -22.70 15.30 -0.01
CA GLY A 83 -22.28 15.99 -1.23
C GLY A 83 -20.76 16.07 -1.42
N PHE A 84 -19.99 15.32 -0.63
CA PHE A 84 -18.53 15.23 -0.70
C PHE A 84 -18.08 13.77 -0.86
N THR A 85 -18.79 12.99 -1.67
CA THR A 85 -18.63 11.53 -1.88
C THR A 85 -17.20 10.99 -1.91
N ALA A 86 -16.22 11.72 -2.45
CA ALA A 86 -14.82 11.30 -2.49
C ALA A 86 -14.14 11.21 -1.10
N VAL A 87 -14.63 11.95 -0.10
CA VAL A 87 -14.02 12.06 1.23
C VAL A 87 -14.99 11.68 2.36
N GLU A 88 -16.21 11.25 2.02
CA GLU A 88 -17.23 10.81 2.98
C GLU A 88 -16.74 9.59 3.78
N PRO A 89 -16.69 9.65 5.13
CA PRO A 89 -16.13 8.56 5.94
C PRO A 89 -16.83 7.22 5.73
N PHE A 90 -18.17 7.19 5.73
CA PHE A 90 -18.91 5.94 5.63
C PHE A 90 -18.64 5.21 4.31
N ARG A 91 -18.73 5.91 3.17
CA ARG A 91 -18.53 5.30 1.84
C ARG A 91 -17.12 4.72 1.71
N ASN A 92 -16.11 5.48 2.12
CA ASN A 92 -14.71 5.06 2.05
C ASN A 92 -14.43 3.87 2.99
N TRP A 93 -14.97 3.89 4.21
CA TRP A 93 -14.83 2.80 5.17
C TRP A 93 -15.55 1.53 4.70
N ALA A 94 -16.77 1.65 4.18
CA ALA A 94 -17.61 0.52 3.79
C ALA A 94 -16.98 -0.36 2.71
N GLY A 95 -16.10 0.18 1.87
CA GLY A 95 -15.34 -0.60 0.88
C GLY A 95 -14.10 -1.30 1.44
N SER A 96 -13.60 -0.86 2.58
CA SER A 96 -12.34 -1.34 3.15
C SER A 96 -12.48 -2.76 3.72
N MET A 97 -11.35 -3.46 3.85
CA MET A 97 -11.34 -4.74 4.55
C MET A 97 -11.64 -4.61 6.05
N MET A 98 -11.59 -3.41 6.64
CA MET A 98 -12.04 -3.18 8.02
C MET A 98 -13.55 -3.41 8.15
N ALA A 99 -14.35 -2.80 7.26
CA ALA A 99 -15.80 -3.00 7.20
C ALA A 99 -16.19 -4.43 6.80
N GLN A 100 -15.33 -5.09 6.01
CA GLN A 100 -15.59 -6.45 5.51
C GLN A 100 -14.94 -7.55 6.35
N ALA A 101 -14.24 -7.21 7.43
CA ALA A 101 -13.50 -8.16 8.25
C ALA A 101 -14.39 -9.28 8.81
N GLY A 102 -15.64 -8.95 9.16
CA GLY A 102 -16.65 -9.90 9.65
C GLY A 102 -17.40 -10.68 8.56
N ARG A 103 -17.08 -10.44 7.28
CA ARG A 103 -17.71 -11.08 6.12
C ARG A 103 -16.68 -11.79 5.22
N ASP A 104 -15.42 -11.83 5.63
CA ASP A 104 -14.33 -12.39 4.83
C ASP A 104 -14.38 -13.93 4.79
N PRO A 105 -14.69 -14.55 3.62
CA PRO A 105 -14.74 -16.01 3.51
C PRO A 105 -13.37 -16.69 3.69
N LEU A 106 -12.27 -15.99 3.43
CA LEU A 106 -10.92 -16.53 3.66
C LEU A 106 -10.62 -16.64 5.15
N MET A 107 -11.00 -15.61 5.93
CA MET A 107 -10.92 -15.67 7.40
C MET A 107 -11.76 -16.83 7.96
N TYR A 108 -13.01 -17.00 7.52
CA TYR A 108 -13.87 -18.08 8.02
C TYR A 108 -13.33 -19.48 7.67
N ALA A 109 -12.71 -19.64 6.50
CA ALA A 109 -12.09 -20.90 6.10
C ALA A 109 -10.84 -21.22 6.94
N ALA A 110 -9.97 -20.22 7.17
CA ALA A 110 -8.80 -20.35 8.03
C ALA A 110 -9.18 -20.61 9.49
N MET A 111 -10.18 -19.90 10.03
CA MET A 111 -10.69 -20.08 11.39
C MET A 111 -11.29 -21.48 11.61
N ALA A 112 -11.93 -22.06 10.59
CA ALA A 112 -12.44 -23.43 10.67
C ALA A 112 -11.30 -24.45 10.87
N ILE A 113 -10.20 -24.31 10.14
CA ILE A 113 -9.02 -25.17 10.30
C ILE A 113 -8.31 -24.86 11.63
N ALA A 114 -8.18 -23.59 12.01
CA ALA A 114 -7.64 -23.20 13.31
C ALA A 114 -8.37 -23.89 14.48
N ASN A 115 -9.71 -23.91 14.46
CA ASN A 115 -10.53 -24.59 15.48
C ASN A 115 -10.45 -26.12 15.40
N GLN A 116 -10.17 -26.69 14.23
CA GLN A 116 -9.88 -28.13 14.07
C GLN A 116 -8.53 -28.50 14.68
N ASP A 117 -7.54 -27.62 14.52
CA ASP A 117 -6.18 -27.81 15.00
C ASP A 117 -6.09 -27.60 16.51
N SER A 118 -6.73 -26.53 17.01
CA SER A 118 -6.73 -26.09 18.41
C SER A 118 -8.11 -25.53 18.80
N PRO A 119 -8.94 -26.27 19.54
CA PRO A 119 -10.27 -25.83 19.97
C PRO A 119 -10.23 -24.47 20.68
N ALA A 120 -11.24 -23.64 20.41
CA ALA A 120 -11.34 -22.26 20.88
C ALA A 120 -10.37 -21.24 20.26
N ALA A 121 -9.54 -21.63 19.28
CA ALA A 121 -8.64 -20.69 18.57
C ALA A 121 -9.37 -19.53 17.89
N GLY A 122 -10.61 -19.76 17.44
CA GLY A 122 -11.42 -18.70 16.84
C GLY A 122 -11.73 -17.54 17.79
N GLU A 123 -11.53 -17.68 19.10
CA GLU A 123 -11.63 -16.58 20.05
C GLU A 123 -10.71 -15.41 19.65
N THR A 124 -9.48 -15.71 19.22
CA THR A 124 -8.53 -14.69 18.73
C THR A 124 -8.98 -14.09 17.40
N CYS A 125 -9.48 -14.90 16.46
CA CYS A 125 -9.96 -14.43 15.16
C CYS A 125 -11.13 -13.44 15.31
N LEU A 126 -12.13 -13.82 16.11
CA LEU A 126 -13.35 -13.04 16.30
C LEU A 126 -13.10 -11.72 17.03
N ARG A 127 -12.08 -11.67 17.91
CA ARG A 127 -11.68 -10.44 18.61
C ARG A 127 -11.20 -9.35 17.66
N CYS A 128 -10.40 -9.71 16.64
CA CYS A 128 -9.90 -8.77 15.64
C CYS A 128 -10.95 -8.47 14.55
N HIS A 129 -11.64 -9.50 14.06
CA HIS A 129 -12.48 -9.39 12.86
C HIS A 129 -13.93 -8.95 13.14
N LEU A 130 -14.45 -9.24 14.35
CA LEU A 130 -15.82 -8.90 14.76
C LEU A 130 -15.85 -8.31 16.19
N PRO A 131 -15.12 -7.21 16.45
CA PRO A 131 -14.93 -6.65 17.80
C PRO A 131 -16.23 -6.36 18.53
N LYS A 132 -17.27 -5.85 17.84
CA LYS A 132 -18.61 -5.64 18.43
C LYS A 132 -19.20 -6.92 18.98
N GLY A 133 -19.29 -7.96 18.16
CA GLY A 133 -19.87 -9.24 18.56
C GLY A 133 -19.04 -9.92 19.66
N TRP A 134 -17.71 -9.82 19.59
CA TRP A 134 -16.81 -10.34 20.61
C TRP A 134 -17.01 -9.63 21.97
N LEU A 135 -16.97 -8.28 22.00
CA LEU A 135 -17.18 -7.48 23.21
C LEU A 135 -18.57 -7.67 23.81
N GLU A 136 -19.58 -7.99 23.01
CA GLU A 136 -20.94 -8.28 23.48
C GLU A 136 -21.18 -9.77 23.82
N GLY A 137 -20.11 -10.57 23.89
CA GLY A 137 -20.16 -11.95 24.38
C GLY A 137 -20.70 -12.96 23.37
N ARG A 138 -20.71 -12.64 22.06
CA ARG A 138 -21.16 -13.54 20.97
C ARG A 138 -20.03 -14.30 20.30
N SER A 139 -18.86 -14.40 20.94
CA SER A 139 -17.77 -15.26 20.49
C SER A 139 -17.94 -16.74 20.88
N VAL A 140 -19.06 -17.14 21.47
CA VAL A 140 -19.35 -18.53 21.86
C VAL A 140 -20.57 -19.06 21.09
N PRO A 141 -20.44 -20.17 20.33
CA PRO A 141 -19.19 -20.90 20.05
C PRO A 141 -18.17 -20.07 19.23
N GLU A 142 -16.88 -20.42 19.35
CA GLU A 142 -15.73 -19.71 18.77
C GLU A 142 -15.59 -19.89 17.24
N ASP A 143 -16.70 -20.10 16.54
CA ASP A 143 -16.78 -20.32 15.09
C ASP A 143 -17.52 -19.18 14.35
N GLY A 144 -17.95 -18.16 15.11
CA GLY A 144 -18.67 -16.99 14.58
C GLY A 144 -20.15 -17.25 14.26
N THR A 145 -20.70 -18.43 14.51
CA THR A 145 -22.11 -18.76 14.21
C THR A 145 -23.12 -18.00 15.08
N ALA A 146 -22.68 -17.50 16.24
CA ALA A 146 -23.48 -16.64 17.10
C ALA A 146 -23.51 -15.16 16.65
N MET A 147 -22.70 -14.79 15.64
CA MET A 147 -22.58 -13.41 15.16
C MET A 147 -23.79 -12.98 14.34
N THR A 148 -24.27 -11.77 14.60
CA THR A 148 -25.42 -11.16 13.92
C THR A 148 -24.98 -10.29 12.74
N ALA A 149 -25.90 -9.85 11.88
CA ALA A 149 -25.57 -8.93 10.79
C ALA A 149 -24.91 -7.62 11.28
N PRO A 150 -25.39 -6.98 12.37
CA PRO A 150 -24.68 -5.88 13.03
C PRO A 150 -23.22 -6.18 13.42
N ASP A 151 -22.90 -7.40 13.83
CA ASP A 151 -21.52 -7.76 14.22
C ASP A 151 -20.60 -7.89 13.00
N ARG A 152 -21.19 -8.30 11.87
CA ARG A 152 -20.48 -8.51 10.60
C ARG A 152 -20.10 -7.24 9.87
N GLU A 153 -20.49 -6.06 10.36
CA GLU A 153 -19.89 -4.78 9.96
C GLU A 153 -18.39 -4.66 10.34
N GLY A 154 -17.82 -5.70 10.97
CA GLY A 154 -16.38 -5.84 11.13
C GLY A 154 -15.81 -4.85 12.15
N VAL A 155 -14.70 -4.21 11.77
CA VAL A 155 -14.08 -3.13 12.55
C VAL A 155 -14.84 -1.83 12.27
N GLN A 156 -15.84 -1.56 13.12
CA GLN A 156 -16.83 -0.48 12.98
C GLN A 156 -16.31 0.87 13.48
N CYS A 157 -17.04 1.95 13.17
CA CYS A 157 -16.71 3.32 13.59
C CYS A 157 -16.39 3.40 15.08
N THR A 158 -17.29 2.89 15.93
CA THR A 158 -17.13 2.90 17.39
C THR A 158 -16.09 1.93 17.91
N ALA A 159 -15.68 0.93 17.12
CA ALA A 159 -14.56 0.06 17.49
C ALA A 159 -13.24 0.84 17.47
N CYS A 160 -13.05 1.77 16.53
CA CYS A 160 -11.87 2.64 16.50
C CYS A 160 -12.07 3.88 17.37
N HIS A 161 -13.19 4.60 17.20
CA HIS A 161 -13.46 5.88 17.86
C HIS A 161 -13.78 5.78 19.36
N ARG A 162 -13.77 4.58 19.95
CA ARG A 162 -13.82 4.38 21.41
C ARG A 162 -12.54 3.75 21.96
N LEU A 163 -11.48 3.61 21.17
CA LEU A 163 -10.20 3.13 21.68
C LEU A 163 -9.57 4.15 22.64
N VAL A 164 -9.06 3.61 23.74
CA VAL A 164 -8.30 4.32 24.77
C VAL A 164 -6.84 3.92 24.62
N ASP A 165 -5.93 4.89 24.74
CA ASP A 165 -4.50 4.61 24.79
C ASP A 165 -4.19 3.79 26.06
N PRO A 166 -3.72 2.54 25.95
CA PRO A 166 -3.42 1.70 27.11
C PRO A 166 -2.31 2.26 28.01
N PHE A 167 -1.49 3.19 27.51
CA PHE A 167 -0.32 3.73 28.23
C PHE A 167 -0.53 5.14 28.80
N ASN A 168 -1.70 5.75 28.58
CA ASN A 168 -2.05 7.07 29.11
C ASN A 168 -0.99 8.14 28.79
N ASN A 169 -0.59 8.24 27.52
CA ASN A 169 0.42 9.19 27.09
C ASN A 169 -0.02 10.66 27.29
N PRO A 170 0.92 11.62 27.35
CA PRO A 170 0.58 13.03 27.56
C PRO A 170 -0.48 13.55 26.58
N GLY A 171 -1.52 14.20 27.12
CA GLY A 171 -2.64 14.72 26.34
C GLY A 171 -3.82 13.76 26.21
N ALA A 172 -3.76 12.57 26.83
CA ALA A 172 -4.92 11.68 26.95
C ALA A 172 -6.12 12.38 27.64
N PRO A 173 -7.36 12.09 27.22
CA PRO A 173 -8.57 12.51 27.91
C PRO A 173 -8.57 12.17 29.40
N ALA A 174 -9.26 12.97 30.21
CA ALA A 174 -9.26 12.83 31.67
C ALA A 174 -9.94 11.54 32.15
N GLU A 175 -10.87 11.04 31.35
CA GLU A 175 -11.67 9.84 31.54
C GLU A 175 -10.79 8.57 31.53
N ASP A 176 -9.70 8.58 30.77
CA ASP A 176 -8.84 7.42 30.48
C ASP A 176 -8.25 6.82 31.76
N ALA A 177 -7.86 7.67 32.71
CA ALA A 177 -7.27 7.21 33.96
C ALA A 177 -8.21 6.29 34.77
N ALA A 178 -9.51 6.57 34.76
CA ALA A 178 -10.50 5.74 35.44
C ALA A 178 -10.77 4.44 34.68
N ILE A 179 -10.82 4.50 33.34
CA ILE A 179 -11.02 3.34 32.47
C ILE A 179 -9.86 2.36 32.63
N LEU A 180 -8.61 2.84 32.56
CA LEU A 180 -7.41 2.02 32.71
C LEU A 180 -7.30 1.42 34.12
N ALA A 181 -7.67 2.16 35.16
CA ALA A 181 -7.68 1.66 36.53
C ALA A 181 -8.76 0.58 36.78
N ALA A 182 -9.78 0.49 35.91
CA ALA A 182 -10.84 -0.51 35.99
C ALA A 182 -10.53 -1.82 35.24
N LEU A 183 -9.43 -1.86 34.45
CA LEU A 183 -9.03 -3.07 33.74
C LEU A 183 -8.66 -4.18 34.72
N THR A 184 -9.13 -5.40 34.42
CA THR A 184 -8.73 -6.60 35.18
C THR A 184 -7.28 -6.95 34.89
N ASP A 185 -6.93 -6.97 33.59
CA ASP A 185 -5.58 -7.22 33.10
C ASP A 185 -5.13 -6.04 32.24
N PRO A 186 -4.19 -5.21 32.72
CA PRO A 186 -3.64 -4.09 31.97
C PRO A 186 -2.89 -4.57 30.71
N VAL A 187 -2.97 -3.77 29.65
CA VAL A 187 -2.30 -4.06 28.37
C VAL A 187 -0.80 -3.78 28.51
N PRO A 188 0.09 -4.78 28.34
CA PRO A 188 1.53 -4.59 28.51
C PRO A 188 2.19 -4.00 27.25
N THR A 189 1.57 -4.17 26.08
CA THR A 189 2.11 -3.79 24.76
C THR A 189 1.00 -3.83 23.70
N PHE A 190 1.26 -3.30 22.50
CA PHE A 190 0.36 -3.38 21.36
C PHE A 190 0.45 -4.73 20.63
N GLY A 191 -0.70 -5.24 20.19
CA GLY A 191 -0.85 -6.49 19.42
C GLY A 191 -2.01 -7.36 19.92
N ASN A 192 -2.30 -8.45 19.21
CA ASN A 192 -3.31 -9.45 19.55
C ASN A 192 -4.71 -8.88 19.84
N ALA A 193 -5.02 -7.71 19.27
CA ALA A 193 -6.22 -6.93 19.57
C ALA A 193 -6.43 -6.72 21.08
N MET A 194 -5.37 -6.48 21.84
CA MET A 194 -5.40 -6.03 23.25
C MET A 194 -6.01 -4.62 23.37
N MET A 195 -7.25 -4.47 22.92
CA MET A 195 -8.02 -3.23 22.87
C MET A 195 -8.41 -2.79 24.28
N VAL A 196 -8.26 -1.50 24.55
CA VAL A 196 -8.94 -0.83 25.67
C VAL A 196 -10.05 0.01 25.06
N MET A 197 -11.29 -0.38 25.34
CA MET A 197 -12.48 0.31 24.90
C MET A 197 -13.00 1.20 26.02
N ASP A 198 -13.37 2.42 25.68
CA ASP A 198 -14.18 3.26 26.55
C ASP A 198 -15.50 2.54 26.86
N PRO A 199 -15.87 2.31 28.13
CA PRO A 199 -17.11 1.60 28.48
C PRO A 199 -18.39 2.40 28.18
N GLU A 200 -18.29 3.71 28.01
CA GLU A 200 -19.42 4.62 27.72
C GLU A 200 -19.37 5.11 26.26
N GLU A 201 -20.48 5.59 25.72
CA GLU A 201 -20.58 6.14 24.36
C GLU A 201 -19.90 7.53 24.28
N ARG A 202 -18.56 7.53 24.30
CA ARG A 202 -17.71 8.71 24.17
C ARG A 202 -16.80 8.55 22.97
N LEU A 203 -17.12 9.27 21.90
CA LEU A 203 -16.38 9.22 20.64
C LEU A 203 -15.08 10.02 20.76
N ARG A 204 -14.03 9.55 20.10
CA ARG A 204 -12.67 10.08 20.20
C ARG A 204 -12.12 10.37 18.83
N GLY A 205 -11.35 11.44 18.69
CA GLY A 205 -10.72 11.78 17.43
C GLY A 205 -9.71 12.92 17.56
N PRO A 206 -9.05 13.31 16.46
CA PRO A 206 -8.00 14.31 16.49
C PRO A 206 -8.51 15.75 16.68
N PHE A 207 -9.79 16.02 16.42
CA PHE A 207 -10.31 17.39 16.29
C PHE A 207 -11.12 17.86 17.49
N ASP A 208 -10.98 19.14 17.85
CA ASP A 208 -11.84 19.84 18.81
C ASP A 208 -13.07 20.42 18.09
N ILE A 209 -14.07 19.58 17.86
CA ILE A 209 -15.26 19.97 17.10
C ILE A 209 -16.08 21.07 17.78
N VAL A 210 -16.04 21.16 19.12
CA VAL A 210 -16.73 22.22 19.86
C VAL A 210 -16.08 23.57 19.57
N ALA A 211 -14.75 23.62 19.57
CA ALA A 211 -14.02 24.81 19.16
C ALA A 211 -14.25 25.16 17.67
N ASP A 212 -14.32 24.15 16.81
CA ASP A 212 -14.35 24.33 15.35
C ASP A 212 -15.73 24.77 14.82
N ILE A 213 -16.83 24.23 15.35
CA ILE A 213 -18.19 24.53 14.87
C ILE A 213 -19.13 25.12 15.93
N GLY A 214 -18.66 25.30 17.18
CA GLY A 214 -19.37 26.00 18.25
C GLY A 214 -20.36 25.17 19.07
N SER A 215 -20.47 23.86 18.80
CA SER A 215 -21.29 22.90 19.54
C SER A 215 -20.82 21.46 19.28
N ASP A 216 -21.11 20.54 20.19
CA ASP A 216 -20.95 19.10 19.93
C ASP A 216 -22.23 18.56 19.24
N PRO A 217 -22.16 18.15 17.96
CA PRO A 217 -23.31 17.61 17.22
C PRO A 217 -23.71 16.20 17.68
N HIS A 218 -22.90 15.52 18.50
CA HIS A 218 -23.22 14.18 19.00
C HIS A 218 -24.11 14.20 20.26
N ILE A 219 -24.28 15.36 20.90
CA ILE A 219 -25.15 15.53 22.06
C ILE A 219 -26.63 15.49 21.63
N PRO A 220 -27.53 14.86 22.41
CA PRO A 220 -27.30 14.26 23.74
C PRO A 220 -27.01 12.76 23.73
N ASP A 221 -26.92 12.14 22.56
CA ASP A 221 -26.82 10.68 22.42
C ASP A 221 -25.40 10.16 22.69
N SER A 222 -24.38 11.02 22.54
CA SER A 222 -22.97 10.77 22.81
C SER A 222 -22.25 12.07 23.19
N GLU A 223 -20.97 12.00 23.50
CA GLU A 223 -20.04 13.15 23.57
C GLU A 223 -18.74 12.89 22.79
N THR A 224 -17.98 13.95 22.51
CA THR A 224 -16.71 13.87 21.77
C THR A 224 -15.51 14.29 22.64
N LEU A 225 -14.44 13.50 22.59
CA LEU A 225 -13.16 13.76 23.25
C LEU A 225 -12.02 13.91 22.24
N VAL A 226 -11.18 14.93 22.44
CA VAL A 226 -9.94 15.07 21.66
C VAL A 226 -8.92 14.04 22.14
N SER A 227 -8.40 13.22 21.23
CA SER A 227 -7.51 12.10 21.54
C SER A 227 -6.25 12.13 20.67
N PRO A 228 -5.07 12.38 21.26
CA PRO A 228 -3.79 12.27 20.54
C PRO A 228 -3.52 10.86 20.00
N PHE A 229 -4.00 9.82 20.67
CA PHE A 229 -3.85 8.43 20.26
C PHE A 229 -4.39 8.15 18.86
N HIS A 230 -5.44 8.88 18.45
CA HIS A 230 -6.03 8.73 17.11
C HIS A 230 -5.14 9.29 15.98
N GLN A 231 -4.03 9.95 16.32
CA GLN A 231 -3.03 10.46 15.38
C GLN A 231 -1.74 9.62 15.37
N THR A 232 -1.69 8.49 16.10
CA THR A 232 -0.46 7.70 16.21
C THR A 232 -0.63 6.27 15.69
N SER A 233 0.45 5.69 15.17
CA SER A 233 0.45 4.33 14.60
C SER A 233 0.11 3.23 15.61
N GLU A 234 0.32 3.50 16.90
CA GLU A 234 -0.01 2.62 18.01
C GLU A 234 -1.50 2.21 18.01
N LEU A 235 -2.40 3.10 17.56
CA LEU A 235 -3.81 2.77 17.37
C LEU A 235 -3.96 1.56 16.44
N CYS A 236 -3.27 1.57 15.29
CA CYS A 236 -3.24 0.46 14.34
C CYS A 236 -2.49 -0.76 14.90
N GLY A 237 -1.42 -0.51 15.67
CA GLY A 237 -0.61 -1.53 16.35
C GLY A 237 -1.42 -2.42 17.32
N THR A 238 -2.56 -1.93 17.83
CA THR A 238 -3.51 -2.71 18.63
C THR A 238 -3.86 -4.05 17.96
N CYS A 239 -4.07 -4.03 16.64
CA CYS A 239 -4.46 -5.22 15.86
C CYS A 239 -3.34 -5.71 14.91
N HIS A 240 -2.46 -4.83 14.43
CA HIS A 240 -1.49 -5.14 13.37
C HIS A 240 -0.15 -5.73 13.86
N ASN A 241 -0.20 -6.45 14.98
CA ASN A 241 0.78 -7.44 15.42
C ASN A 241 -0.01 -8.63 15.96
N LEU A 242 0.39 -9.85 15.60
CA LEU A 242 -0.28 -11.08 16.02
C LEU A 242 0.76 -12.13 16.39
N PHE A 243 0.75 -12.51 17.67
CA PHE A 243 1.57 -13.57 18.21
C PHE A 243 0.68 -14.76 18.55
N ASN A 244 1.04 -15.97 18.11
CA ASN A 244 0.30 -17.17 18.44
C ASN A 244 0.49 -17.50 19.94
N PRO A 245 -0.57 -17.39 20.77
CA PRO A 245 -0.44 -17.42 22.22
C PRO A 245 -0.28 -18.82 22.81
N ILE A 246 -0.45 -19.88 22.00
CA ILE A 246 -0.29 -21.27 22.47
C ILE A 246 1.18 -21.68 22.53
N PHE A 247 2.10 -20.84 22.05
CA PHE A 247 3.53 -21.05 22.14
C PHE A 247 4.18 -20.02 23.07
N THR A 248 5.33 -20.38 23.66
CA THR A 248 6.21 -19.46 24.37
C THR A 248 7.65 -19.67 23.94
N ARG A 249 8.37 -18.58 23.69
CA ARG A 249 9.79 -18.61 23.34
C ARG A 249 10.64 -19.06 24.53
N ASN A 250 11.39 -20.14 24.36
CA ASN A 250 12.29 -20.67 25.37
C ASN A 250 13.63 -19.91 25.40
N VAL A 251 14.52 -20.28 26.32
CA VAL A 251 15.85 -19.65 26.49
C VAL A 251 16.81 -19.89 25.33
N LEU A 252 16.52 -20.85 24.45
CA LEU A 252 17.27 -21.15 23.23
C LEU A 252 16.73 -20.36 22.03
N GLY A 253 15.60 -19.65 22.19
CA GLY A 253 14.94 -18.92 21.12
C GLY A 253 13.97 -19.76 20.29
N GLU A 254 13.65 -20.97 20.72
CA GLU A 254 12.67 -21.85 20.06
C GLU A 254 11.29 -21.65 20.69
N TYR A 255 10.22 -21.77 19.89
CA TYR A 255 8.85 -21.62 20.37
C TYR A 255 8.27 -22.97 20.76
N GLU A 256 8.05 -23.17 22.06
CA GLU A 256 7.54 -24.43 22.62
C GLU A 256 6.04 -24.34 22.90
N LEU A 257 5.31 -25.44 22.70
CA LEU A 257 3.89 -25.52 23.03
C LEU A 257 3.67 -25.36 24.54
N ASN A 258 2.76 -24.46 24.90
CA ASN A 258 2.39 -24.21 26.29
C ASN A 258 1.66 -25.43 26.89
N PRO A 259 1.74 -25.64 28.22
CA PRO A 259 0.89 -26.61 28.89
C PRO A 259 -0.60 -26.28 28.67
N PHE A 260 -1.44 -27.31 28.58
CA PHE A 260 -2.90 -27.15 28.45
C PHE A 260 -3.48 -26.21 29.51
N ASP A 261 -4.38 -25.32 29.10
CA ASP A 261 -5.12 -24.37 29.95
C ASP A 261 -4.17 -23.40 30.70
N THR A 262 -3.01 -23.12 30.12
CA THR A 262 -1.94 -22.28 30.69
C THR A 262 -1.45 -21.28 29.65
N PRO A 263 -2.08 -20.09 29.56
CA PRO A 263 -1.65 -19.05 28.61
C PRO A 263 -0.24 -18.57 28.92
N THR A 264 0.42 -18.02 27.90
CA THR A 264 1.66 -17.27 28.11
C THR A 264 1.41 -16.06 29.02
N ALA A 265 2.35 -15.78 29.92
CA ALA A 265 2.30 -14.60 30.77
C ALA A 265 2.61 -13.30 29.99
N ASP A 266 3.27 -13.43 28.83
CA ASP A 266 3.58 -12.33 27.92
C ASP A 266 3.27 -12.79 26.49
N LEU A 267 2.26 -12.18 25.87
CA LEU A 267 1.85 -12.53 24.51
C LEU A 267 2.94 -12.24 23.46
N ARG A 268 3.84 -11.27 23.70
CA ARG A 268 4.99 -11.05 22.80
C ARG A 268 6.02 -12.17 22.83
N ALA A 269 5.98 -13.03 23.86
CA ALA A 269 6.78 -14.25 23.88
C ALA A 269 6.18 -15.37 23.02
N GLY A 270 4.96 -15.20 22.48
CA GLY A 270 4.36 -16.11 21.52
C GLY A 270 5.03 -16.09 20.15
N PHE A 271 4.74 -17.09 19.31
CA PHE A 271 5.31 -17.16 17.97
C PHE A 271 4.78 -16.01 17.10
N PRO A 272 5.63 -15.16 16.49
CA PRO A 272 5.19 -14.03 15.69
C PRO A 272 4.60 -14.50 14.36
N GLU A 273 3.26 -14.52 14.29
CA GLU A 273 2.55 -14.81 13.05
C GLU A 273 2.56 -13.61 12.12
N GLN A 274 2.30 -12.41 12.66
CA GLN A 274 2.31 -11.14 11.94
C GLN A 274 2.98 -10.06 12.79
N GLN A 275 3.87 -9.27 12.21
CA GLN A 275 4.63 -8.24 12.93
C GLN A 275 4.63 -6.89 12.21
N THR A 276 3.56 -6.57 11.48
CA THR A 276 3.51 -5.37 10.62
C THR A 276 3.80 -4.08 11.38
N TYR A 277 3.22 -3.88 12.57
CA TYR A 277 3.48 -2.69 13.37
C TYR A 277 4.92 -2.67 13.90
N ASP A 278 5.45 -3.80 14.36
CA ASP A 278 6.84 -3.87 14.85
C ASP A 278 7.87 -3.65 13.72
N GLU A 279 7.62 -4.20 12.53
CA GLU A 279 8.40 -3.93 11.32
C GLU A 279 8.39 -2.43 10.97
N TRP A 280 7.23 -1.77 11.11
CA TRP A 280 7.08 -0.33 10.90
C TRP A 280 7.78 0.51 11.96
N ALA A 281 7.60 0.17 13.23
CA ALA A 281 8.19 0.88 14.36
C ALA A 281 9.73 0.85 14.32
N ALA A 282 10.31 -0.17 13.69
CA ALA A 282 11.75 -0.31 13.46
C ALA A 282 12.26 0.37 12.17
N SER A 283 11.43 1.14 11.46
CA SER A 283 11.79 1.77 10.18
C SER A 283 12.15 3.26 10.30
N GLU A 284 12.68 3.83 9.21
CA GLU A 284 12.90 5.27 9.06
C GLU A 284 11.58 6.07 9.13
N TYR A 285 10.45 5.47 8.71
CA TYR A 285 9.13 6.11 8.76
C TYR A 285 8.76 6.46 10.20
N ALA A 286 8.93 5.53 11.14
CA ALA A 286 8.58 5.73 12.54
C ALA A 286 9.57 6.65 13.29
N SER A 287 10.83 6.71 12.85
CA SER A 287 11.89 7.43 13.58
C SER A 287 12.06 8.88 13.14
N THR A 288 12.16 9.16 11.84
CA THR A 288 12.39 10.51 11.31
C THR A 288 11.31 10.99 10.33
N GLY A 289 10.44 10.08 9.87
CA GLY A 289 9.54 10.33 8.75
C GLY A 289 10.29 10.27 7.41
N VAL A 290 9.54 10.00 6.34
CA VAL A 290 10.07 9.84 4.98
C VAL A 290 9.32 10.76 4.03
N PHE A 291 10.05 11.48 3.17
CA PHE A 291 9.43 12.22 2.07
C PHE A 291 8.84 11.22 1.06
N ALA A 292 7.52 11.04 1.11
CA ALA A 292 6.78 10.11 0.26
C ALA A 292 5.39 10.68 -0.07
N PRO A 293 5.33 11.81 -0.81
CA PRO A 293 4.08 12.49 -1.17
C PRO A 293 3.10 11.61 -1.97
N GLN A 294 3.59 10.55 -2.62
CA GLN A 294 2.73 9.57 -3.29
C GLN A 294 1.78 8.85 -2.33
N PHE A 295 2.07 8.82 -1.03
CA PHE A 295 1.18 8.25 -0.01
C PHE A 295 0.36 9.31 0.73
N GLY A 296 0.99 10.42 1.15
CA GLY A 296 0.37 11.38 2.07
C GLY A 296 -0.64 12.37 1.47
N ILE A 297 -0.75 12.48 0.14
CA ILE A 297 -1.65 13.39 -0.60
C ILE A 297 -1.44 14.87 -0.24
N ASN A 298 -1.99 15.36 0.88
CA ASN A 298 -1.76 16.72 1.40
C ASN A 298 -0.53 16.81 2.32
N LYS A 299 0.17 15.69 2.54
CA LYS A 299 1.37 15.61 3.36
C LYS A 299 2.56 15.03 2.57
N ASP A 300 3.65 15.79 2.51
CA ASP A 300 4.86 15.37 1.79
C ASP A 300 5.70 14.37 2.58
N VAL A 301 5.76 14.52 3.91
CA VAL A 301 6.53 13.65 4.81
C VAL A 301 5.57 12.77 5.60
N VAL A 302 5.66 11.46 5.41
CA VAL A 302 4.83 10.46 6.10
C VAL A 302 5.62 9.80 7.23
N SER A 303 4.94 9.61 8.36
CA SER A 303 5.57 9.24 9.65
C SER A 303 4.66 8.42 10.56
N THR A 304 3.44 8.12 10.14
CA THR A 304 2.48 7.26 10.86
C THR A 304 1.81 6.28 9.89
N CYS A 305 1.17 5.24 10.41
CA CYS A 305 0.33 4.36 9.59
C CYS A 305 -0.77 5.16 8.88
N GLN A 306 -1.39 6.10 9.59
CA GLN A 306 -2.44 6.98 9.10
C GLN A 306 -1.97 7.87 7.95
N ASP A 307 -0.75 8.40 8.00
CA ASP A 307 -0.23 9.25 6.93
C ASP A 307 -0.27 8.57 5.54
N CYS A 308 -0.20 7.23 5.49
CA CYS A 308 -0.29 6.47 4.23
C CYS A 308 -1.65 5.80 4.01
N HIS A 309 -2.26 5.24 5.06
CA HIS A 309 -3.50 4.44 4.94
C HIS A 309 -4.78 5.23 5.23
N MET A 310 -4.65 6.42 5.82
CA MET A 310 -5.70 7.41 6.03
C MET A 310 -5.22 8.82 5.66
N PRO A 311 -4.68 9.01 4.44
CA PRO A 311 -3.96 10.22 4.10
C PRO A 311 -4.83 11.46 4.25
N ASP A 312 -4.17 12.57 4.57
CA ASP A 312 -4.79 13.88 4.71
C ASP A 312 -5.37 14.32 3.36
N VAL A 313 -6.67 14.65 3.36
CA VAL A 313 -7.37 15.20 2.20
C VAL A 313 -8.08 16.50 2.57
N SER A 314 -8.41 17.31 1.56
CA SER A 314 -9.19 18.52 1.76
C SER A 314 -10.69 18.22 1.67
N GLY A 315 -11.47 18.53 2.71
CA GLY A 315 -12.87 18.15 2.76
C GLY A 315 -13.60 18.50 4.04
N ARG A 316 -14.81 17.94 4.18
CA ARG A 316 -15.60 17.93 5.42
C ARG A 316 -15.81 16.47 5.83
N ASP A 317 -15.73 16.19 7.12
CA ASP A 317 -15.98 14.88 7.74
C ASP A 317 -17.48 14.55 7.91
N ALA A 318 -18.33 15.57 7.94
CA ALA A 318 -19.77 15.42 8.15
C ALA A 318 -20.60 16.53 7.47
N GLU A 319 -21.91 16.30 7.35
CA GLU A 319 -22.89 17.34 7.05
C GLU A 319 -22.81 18.47 8.09
N GLY A 320 -22.48 19.68 7.64
CA GLY A 320 -22.30 20.83 8.54
C GLY A 320 -20.97 20.88 9.30
N GLY A 321 -20.10 19.86 9.14
CA GLY A 321 -18.75 19.83 9.73
C GLY A 321 -17.83 20.90 9.16
N ALA A 322 -16.72 21.23 9.82
CA ALA A 322 -15.75 22.22 9.36
C ALA A 322 -15.03 21.76 8.08
N PHE A 323 -14.61 22.70 7.22
CA PHE A 323 -13.73 22.37 6.09
C PHE A 323 -12.29 22.33 6.58
N ARG A 324 -11.55 21.28 6.20
CA ARG A 324 -10.19 20.98 6.64
C ARG A 324 -9.32 20.59 5.46
N ASP A 325 -8.01 20.80 5.60
CA ASP A 325 -7.00 20.29 4.66
C ASP A 325 -6.28 19.04 5.19
N ASP A 326 -6.56 18.67 6.44
CA ASP A 326 -6.00 17.55 7.20
C ASP A 326 -7.07 16.51 7.57
N LEU A 327 -8.09 16.32 6.71
CA LEU A 327 -9.14 15.32 6.95
C LEU A 327 -8.60 13.90 6.70
N PRO A 328 -8.64 12.97 7.66
CA PRO A 328 -8.18 11.60 7.43
C PRO A 328 -9.12 10.81 6.52
N LEU A 329 -8.63 10.35 5.37
CA LEU A 329 -9.43 9.56 4.43
C LEU A 329 -9.67 8.13 4.94
N HIS A 330 -10.92 7.75 5.20
CA HIS A 330 -11.26 6.42 5.75
C HIS A 330 -11.26 5.30 4.72
N GLN A 331 -10.36 5.34 3.73
CA GLN A 331 -10.28 4.31 2.68
C GLN A 331 -9.56 3.06 3.19
N MET A 332 -8.50 3.21 3.99
CA MET A 332 -7.82 2.14 4.75
C MET A 332 -7.51 0.88 3.92
N VAL A 333 -7.12 1.07 2.67
CA VAL A 333 -6.79 -0.03 1.77
C VAL A 333 -5.37 -0.54 2.01
N GLY A 334 -5.23 -1.87 1.95
CA GLY A 334 -3.97 -2.57 1.78
C GLY A 334 -3.90 -3.19 0.39
N ALA A 335 -3.49 -4.46 0.33
CA ALA A 335 -3.25 -5.16 -0.93
C ALA A 335 -4.39 -6.10 -1.39
N ASN A 336 -5.49 -6.21 -0.64
CA ASN A 336 -6.52 -7.22 -0.90
C ASN A 336 -7.47 -6.77 -2.02
N THR A 337 -7.26 -7.30 -3.23
CA THR A 337 -8.15 -7.12 -4.38
C THR A 337 -9.08 -8.31 -4.61
N PHE A 338 -8.85 -9.43 -3.91
CA PHE A 338 -9.56 -10.69 -4.12
C PHE A 338 -10.88 -10.75 -3.36
N ILE A 339 -10.84 -10.52 -2.04
CA ILE A 339 -12.04 -10.67 -1.20
C ILE A 339 -13.14 -9.69 -1.60
N PRO A 340 -12.88 -8.39 -1.81
CA PRO A 340 -13.90 -7.47 -2.31
C PRO A 340 -14.51 -7.90 -3.65
N ALA A 341 -13.75 -8.59 -4.52
CA ALA A 341 -14.22 -9.04 -5.83
C ALA A 341 -15.21 -10.20 -5.75
N VAL A 342 -15.08 -11.06 -4.73
CA VAL A 342 -15.91 -12.27 -4.60
C VAL A 342 -17.04 -12.11 -3.59
N LEU A 343 -16.91 -11.18 -2.65
CA LEU A 343 -17.85 -11.02 -1.55
C LEU A 343 -19.32 -10.80 -1.97
N PRO A 344 -19.64 -10.02 -3.03
CA PRO A 344 -21.02 -9.89 -3.53
C PRO A 344 -21.67 -11.20 -3.96
N PHE A 345 -20.88 -12.24 -4.25
CA PHE A 345 -21.35 -13.55 -4.70
C PHE A 345 -21.41 -14.57 -3.56
N HIS A 346 -20.96 -14.22 -2.35
CA HIS A 346 -21.01 -15.10 -1.21
C HIS A 346 -22.48 -15.45 -0.84
N PRO A 347 -22.83 -16.72 -0.62
CA PRO A 347 -24.23 -17.15 -0.45
C PRO A 347 -24.92 -16.57 0.79
N VAL A 348 -24.14 -16.23 1.84
CA VAL A 348 -24.64 -15.63 3.08
C VAL A 348 -24.45 -14.10 3.10
N PHE A 349 -23.22 -13.63 2.90
CA PHE A 349 -22.87 -12.21 3.05
C PHE A 349 -23.08 -11.35 1.80
N GLY A 350 -23.31 -11.93 0.62
CA GLY A 350 -23.36 -11.17 -0.63
C GLY A 350 -24.48 -10.12 -0.68
N SER A 351 -25.59 -10.35 0.02
CA SER A 351 -26.68 -9.36 0.13
C SER A 351 -26.44 -8.26 1.17
N GLU A 352 -25.36 -8.36 1.96
CA GLU A 352 -25.01 -7.39 3.01
C GLU A 352 -24.01 -6.33 2.52
N VAL A 353 -23.53 -6.42 1.28
CA VAL A 353 -22.44 -5.57 0.77
C VAL A 353 -22.86 -4.75 -0.46
N ASP A 354 -22.18 -3.63 -0.67
CA ASP A 354 -22.33 -2.81 -1.87
C ASP A 354 -21.24 -3.16 -2.89
N ALA A 355 -21.62 -3.84 -3.97
CA ALA A 355 -20.69 -4.27 -5.01
C ALA A 355 -20.01 -3.10 -5.74
N GLN A 356 -20.63 -1.92 -5.83
CA GLN A 356 -20.02 -0.75 -6.45
C GLN A 356 -18.92 -0.18 -5.56
N ILE A 357 -19.19 -0.02 -4.26
CA ILE A 357 -18.19 0.47 -3.29
C ILE A 357 -17.02 -0.52 -3.18
N LEU A 358 -17.29 -1.84 -3.22
CA LEU A 358 -16.23 -2.85 -3.23
C LEU A 358 -15.38 -2.77 -4.50
N GLN A 359 -15.96 -2.45 -5.66
CA GLN A 359 -15.17 -2.23 -6.88
C GLN A 359 -14.25 -1.01 -6.70
N GLU A 360 -14.78 0.10 -6.18
CA GLU A 360 -13.99 1.32 -5.90
C GLU A 360 -12.80 0.97 -5.00
N SER A 361 -13.03 0.14 -3.97
CA SER A 361 -11.99 -0.39 -3.07
C SER A 361 -10.93 -1.25 -3.78
N ILE A 362 -11.29 -2.07 -4.77
CA ILE A 362 -10.33 -2.85 -5.59
C ILE A 362 -9.42 -1.91 -6.39
N ALA A 363 -9.98 -0.87 -6.99
CA ALA A 363 -9.18 0.12 -7.74
C ALA A 363 -8.21 0.84 -6.81
N ASN A 364 -8.68 1.22 -5.63
CA ASN A 364 -7.91 1.83 -4.56
C ASN A 364 -6.77 0.94 -4.04
N ALA A 365 -7.04 -0.34 -3.78
CA ALA A 365 -6.01 -1.31 -3.36
C ALA A 365 -4.98 -1.58 -4.47
N THR A 366 -5.42 -1.61 -5.74
CA THR A 366 -4.53 -1.71 -6.90
C THR A 366 -3.59 -0.52 -6.99
N ASP A 367 -4.11 0.68 -6.76
CA ASP A 367 -3.31 1.91 -6.79
C ASP A 367 -2.33 2.00 -5.59
N MET A 368 -2.73 1.54 -4.40
CA MET A 368 -1.82 1.39 -3.26
C MET A 368 -0.67 0.42 -3.58
N LEU A 369 -0.97 -0.73 -4.19
CA LEU A 369 0.05 -1.71 -4.61
C LEU A 369 1.04 -1.14 -5.64
N ARG A 370 0.58 -0.24 -6.52
CA ARG A 370 1.45 0.43 -7.51
C ARG A 370 2.40 1.45 -6.90
N ARG A 371 2.02 2.01 -5.74
CA ARG A 371 2.87 2.95 -4.98
C ARG A 371 3.84 2.23 -4.04
N ALA A 372 3.55 0.97 -3.67
CA ALA A 372 4.29 0.21 -2.68
C ALA A 372 5.69 -0.26 -3.13
N ALA A 373 5.98 -0.29 -4.43
CA ALA A 373 7.25 -0.76 -4.95
C ALA A 373 7.72 0.00 -6.20
N THR A 374 9.03 0.22 -6.30
CA THR A 374 9.69 0.70 -7.51
C THR A 374 10.47 -0.45 -8.15
N VAL A 375 10.38 -0.62 -9.48
CA VAL A 375 11.16 -1.62 -10.23
C VAL A 375 12.07 -0.91 -11.23
N GLU A 376 13.38 -1.16 -11.15
CA GLU A 376 14.35 -0.70 -12.13
C GLU A 376 15.00 -1.90 -12.79
N ALA A 377 15.30 -1.81 -14.09
CA ALA A 377 15.93 -2.91 -14.80
C ALA A 377 16.93 -2.43 -15.85
N GLY A 378 17.99 -3.21 -16.07
CA GLY A 378 19.02 -2.91 -17.05
C GLY A 378 19.70 -4.16 -17.60
N ILE A 379 19.97 -4.16 -18.91
CA ILE A 379 20.72 -5.24 -19.57
C ILE A 379 22.16 -4.79 -19.78
N SER A 380 23.11 -5.59 -19.30
CA SER A 380 24.54 -5.39 -19.52
C SER A 380 25.28 -6.72 -19.55
N GLY A 381 26.17 -6.91 -20.53
CA GLY A 381 27.03 -8.10 -20.61
C GLY A 381 26.28 -9.43 -20.70
N GLY A 382 25.06 -9.44 -21.25
CA GLY A 382 24.19 -10.62 -21.32
C GLY A 382 23.50 -10.99 -20.00
N SER A 383 23.52 -10.09 -19.02
CA SER A 383 22.75 -10.19 -17.78
C SER A 383 21.71 -9.08 -17.72
N LEU A 384 20.51 -9.40 -17.23
CA LEU A 384 19.48 -8.46 -16.85
C LEU A 384 19.51 -8.33 -15.33
N THR A 385 19.82 -7.15 -14.82
CA THR A 385 19.70 -6.83 -13.39
C THR A 385 18.37 -6.13 -13.18
N VAL A 386 17.59 -6.62 -12.23
CA VAL A 386 16.32 -6.05 -11.79
C VAL A 386 16.44 -5.67 -10.33
N ARG A 387 16.23 -4.40 -10.01
CA ARG A 387 16.11 -3.89 -8.65
C ARG A 387 14.63 -3.74 -8.30
N VAL A 388 14.24 -4.28 -7.16
CA VAL A 388 12.92 -4.02 -6.56
C VAL A 388 13.12 -3.28 -5.25
N THR A 389 12.63 -2.05 -5.17
CA THR A 389 12.71 -1.20 -3.97
C THR A 389 11.40 -1.24 -3.23
N ASN A 390 11.46 -1.45 -1.91
CA ASN A 390 10.32 -1.36 -1.02
C ASN A 390 10.07 0.11 -0.63
N GLU A 391 8.92 0.65 -1.03
CA GLU A 391 8.51 2.03 -0.70
C GLU A 391 7.56 2.08 0.51
N THR A 392 7.39 0.96 1.22
CA THR A 392 6.53 0.85 2.41
C THR A 392 7.32 0.95 3.70
N GLY A 393 6.63 1.31 4.79
CA GLY A 393 7.24 1.43 6.11
C GLY A 393 7.49 0.10 6.82
N HIS A 394 7.05 -1.03 6.29
CA HIS A 394 7.20 -2.38 6.85
C HIS A 394 7.83 -3.31 5.80
N LYS A 395 7.92 -4.62 6.05
CA LYS A 395 8.39 -5.54 5.00
C LYS A 395 7.43 -5.52 3.81
N LEU A 396 7.95 -5.82 2.62
CA LEU A 396 7.15 -6.00 1.41
C LEU A 396 7.17 -7.46 0.97
N PRO A 397 6.01 -8.15 0.88
CA PRO A 397 4.71 -7.76 1.45
C PRO A 397 4.60 -8.15 2.94
N THR A 398 4.09 -7.26 3.79
CA THR A 398 3.83 -7.56 5.23
C THR A 398 2.49 -8.29 5.43
N GLY A 399 2.19 -8.63 6.69
CA GLY A 399 0.89 -9.14 7.15
C GLY A 399 0.78 -10.66 7.10
N TYR A 400 -0.43 -11.15 6.79
CA TYR A 400 -0.77 -12.58 6.79
C TYR A 400 0.20 -13.42 5.93
N PRO A 401 0.84 -14.46 6.51
CA PRO A 401 1.93 -15.17 5.86
C PRO A 401 1.48 -16.19 4.78
N GLU A 402 0.30 -16.78 4.92
CA GLU A 402 -0.12 -17.92 4.08
C GLU A 402 -0.74 -17.46 2.76
N GLY A 403 -0.25 -18.03 1.65
CA GLY A 403 -0.78 -17.78 0.29
C GLY A 403 -0.45 -16.40 -0.30
N ARG A 404 0.10 -15.46 0.48
CA ARG A 404 0.51 -14.13 0.01
C ARG A 404 1.90 -14.18 -0.58
N ARG A 405 2.04 -13.72 -1.83
CA ARG A 405 3.34 -13.70 -2.53
C ARG A 405 3.45 -12.53 -3.50
N MET A 406 4.68 -12.08 -3.73
CA MET A 406 5.03 -11.30 -4.91
C MET A 406 6.15 -11.97 -5.71
N TRP A 407 6.23 -11.75 -7.02
CA TRP A 407 7.27 -12.34 -7.86
C TRP A 407 7.51 -11.51 -9.11
N LEU A 408 8.64 -11.77 -9.77
CA LEU A 408 8.95 -11.20 -11.08
C LEU A 408 8.52 -12.15 -12.20
N HIS A 409 7.77 -11.63 -13.17
CA HIS A 409 7.67 -12.21 -14.51
C HIS A 409 8.62 -11.46 -15.44
N VAL A 410 9.59 -12.18 -15.99
CA VAL A 410 10.67 -11.61 -16.82
C VAL A 410 10.65 -12.25 -18.18
N ARG A 411 10.71 -11.44 -19.24
CA ARG A 411 10.91 -11.89 -20.62
C ARG A 411 12.02 -11.07 -21.26
N ALA A 412 13.01 -11.72 -21.87
CA ALA A 412 14.03 -11.03 -22.66
C ALA A 412 13.94 -11.40 -24.13
N PHE A 413 14.30 -10.45 -24.99
CA PHE A 413 14.08 -10.54 -26.43
C PHE A 413 15.34 -10.19 -27.21
N ASP A 414 15.53 -10.88 -28.33
CA ASP A 414 16.57 -10.55 -29.29
C ASP A 414 16.17 -9.40 -30.24
N SER A 415 17.10 -9.03 -31.14
CA SER A 415 16.87 -7.95 -32.12
C SER A 415 15.75 -8.23 -33.14
N SER A 416 15.29 -9.49 -33.26
CA SER A 416 14.15 -9.90 -34.09
C SER A 416 12.82 -9.88 -33.32
N ARG A 417 12.85 -9.52 -32.03
CA ARG A 417 11.73 -9.58 -31.08
C ARG A 417 11.30 -11.01 -30.76
N ALA A 418 12.19 -12.00 -30.92
CA ALA A 418 11.97 -13.35 -30.43
C ALA A 418 12.32 -13.43 -28.93
N VAL A 419 11.51 -14.14 -28.15
CA VAL A 419 11.81 -14.42 -26.74
C VAL A 419 13.02 -15.33 -26.67
N VAL A 420 14.06 -14.91 -25.95
CA VAL A 420 15.28 -15.69 -25.70
C VAL A 420 15.38 -16.16 -24.24
N PHE A 421 14.60 -15.54 -23.36
CA PHE A 421 14.51 -15.88 -21.94
C PHE A 421 13.10 -15.59 -21.42
N GLU A 422 12.56 -16.46 -20.58
CA GLU A 422 11.33 -16.23 -19.83
C GLU A 422 11.41 -16.94 -18.47
N SER A 423 11.02 -16.24 -17.39
CA SER A 423 10.94 -16.78 -16.02
C SER A 423 9.77 -16.14 -15.27
N GLY A 424 9.15 -16.86 -14.34
CA GLY A 424 8.07 -16.37 -13.48
C GLY A 424 6.70 -16.25 -14.17
N ARG A 425 6.45 -17.12 -15.15
CA ARG A 425 5.20 -17.10 -15.92
C ARG A 425 4.01 -17.59 -15.08
N TYR A 426 2.95 -16.78 -15.04
CA TYR A 426 1.66 -17.13 -14.45
C TYR A 426 0.66 -17.59 -15.51
N VAL A 427 -0.09 -18.67 -15.24
CA VAL A 427 -1.14 -19.21 -16.10
C VAL A 427 -2.50 -18.85 -15.51
N PHE A 428 -3.09 -17.76 -16.00
CA PHE A 428 -4.34 -17.19 -15.49
C PHE A 428 -5.52 -18.17 -15.44
N ASP A 429 -5.68 -19.01 -16.47
CA ASP A 429 -6.80 -19.96 -16.55
C ASP A 429 -6.79 -20.99 -15.42
N THR A 430 -5.60 -21.44 -15.00
CA THR A 430 -5.42 -22.48 -13.98
C THR A 430 -4.91 -21.97 -12.65
N ALA A 431 -4.59 -20.66 -12.58
CA ALA A 431 -3.98 -19.96 -11.46
C ALA A 431 -2.64 -20.54 -11.00
N ASP A 432 -1.85 -21.09 -11.93
CA ASP A 432 -0.56 -21.68 -11.64
C ASP A 432 0.59 -20.68 -11.88
N LEU A 433 1.46 -20.52 -10.89
CA LEU A 433 2.77 -19.89 -11.07
C LEU A 433 3.77 -20.99 -11.46
N LEU A 434 4.18 -21.03 -12.73
CA LEU A 434 5.05 -22.10 -13.22
C LEU A 434 6.39 -22.07 -12.47
N GLY A 435 6.87 -23.25 -12.09
CA GLY A 435 8.10 -23.40 -11.34
C GLY A 435 7.94 -23.29 -9.82
N TYR A 436 6.83 -22.73 -9.32
CA TYR A 436 6.59 -22.63 -7.88
C TYR A 436 6.43 -24.02 -7.25
N GLU A 437 7.17 -24.28 -6.18
CA GLU A 437 7.30 -25.61 -5.52
C GLU A 437 7.76 -26.78 -6.41
N SER A 438 8.19 -26.51 -7.64
CA SER A 438 8.68 -27.51 -8.56
C SER A 438 10.11 -27.94 -8.24
N LEU A 439 10.44 -29.20 -8.52
CA LEU A 439 11.78 -29.77 -8.39
C LEU A 439 12.52 -29.72 -9.72
N PRO A 440 13.86 -29.77 -9.75
CA PRO A 440 14.63 -29.78 -11.00
C PRO A 440 14.30 -30.88 -12.03
N ALA A 441 13.58 -31.93 -11.61
CA ALA A 441 13.13 -33.01 -12.48
C ALA A 441 11.72 -32.77 -13.06
N ASP A 442 10.98 -31.79 -12.56
CA ASP A 442 9.63 -31.47 -12.99
C ASP A 442 9.67 -30.68 -14.31
N ALA A 443 8.64 -30.87 -15.14
CA ALA A 443 8.62 -30.32 -16.50
C ALA A 443 8.43 -28.80 -16.56
N ASP A 444 7.86 -28.23 -15.50
CA ASP A 444 7.61 -26.81 -15.30
C ASP A 444 8.67 -26.15 -14.41
N TYR A 445 9.78 -26.84 -14.12
CA TYR A 445 10.87 -26.28 -13.31
C TYR A 445 11.43 -24.99 -13.91
N ASP A 446 11.36 -23.93 -13.12
CA ASP A 446 11.96 -22.64 -13.42
C ASP A 446 13.10 -22.38 -12.41
N PRO A 447 14.38 -22.55 -12.80
CA PRO A 447 15.52 -22.33 -11.91
C PRO A 447 15.73 -20.86 -11.56
N ASP A 448 15.14 -19.95 -12.32
CA ASP A 448 15.33 -18.50 -12.21
C ASP A 448 14.12 -17.81 -11.54
N LEU A 449 13.06 -18.56 -11.20
CA LEU A 449 11.87 -18.02 -10.52
C LEU A 449 12.27 -17.35 -9.20
N HIS A 450 11.90 -16.08 -9.06
CA HIS A 450 12.13 -15.31 -7.85
C HIS A 450 10.81 -14.86 -7.23
N VAL A 451 10.51 -15.40 -6.04
CA VAL A 451 9.30 -15.11 -5.25
C VAL A 451 9.72 -14.53 -3.91
N TRP A 452 9.11 -13.41 -3.52
CA TRP A 452 9.20 -12.89 -2.15
C TRP A 452 7.97 -13.30 -1.34
N GLU A 453 8.25 -14.01 -0.24
CA GLU A 453 7.25 -14.64 0.62
C GLU A 453 7.86 -14.93 2.00
N THR A 454 6.99 -15.23 2.96
CA THR A 454 7.38 -15.90 4.21
C THR A 454 6.71 -17.27 4.25
N ILE A 455 7.45 -18.27 4.72
CA ILE A 455 6.98 -19.65 4.87
C ILE A 455 7.16 -20.00 6.34
N HIS A 456 6.03 -20.24 7.00
CA HIS A 456 6.01 -20.76 8.36
C HIS A 456 5.84 -22.28 8.34
N GLY A 457 6.20 -22.91 9.46
CA GLY A 457 6.20 -24.35 9.57
C GLY A 457 6.11 -24.86 10.99
N ILE A 458 6.07 -26.19 11.09
CA ILE A 458 5.92 -26.93 12.34
C ILE A 458 7.28 -27.55 12.69
N SER A 459 7.78 -27.26 13.88
CA SER A 459 9.00 -27.88 14.42
C SER A 459 8.83 -29.39 14.65
N SER A 460 9.95 -30.11 14.79
CA SER A 460 9.92 -31.57 14.98
C SER A 460 9.20 -32.03 16.27
N ASP A 461 9.29 -31.25 17.34
CA ASP A 461 8.65 -31.53 18.62
C ASP A 461 7.14 -31.27 18.57
N VAL A 462 6.69 -30.16 17.97
CA VAL A 462 5.26 -29.86 17.78
C VAL A 462 4.64 -30.86 16.80
N ALA A 463 5.31 -31.20 15.70
CA ALA A 463 4.86 -32.20 14.75
C ALA A 463 4.66 -33.58 15.41
N LEU A 464 5.56 -33.98 16.31
CA LEU A 464 5.42 -35.21 17.09
C LEU A 464 4.20 -35.16 18.03
N ILE A 465 3.91 -34.01 18.64
CA ILE A 465 2.75 -33.83 19.52
C ILE A 465 1.44 -33.82 18.76
N ALA A 466 1.39 -33.19 17.59
CA ALA A 466 0.20 -33.06 16.75
C ALA A 466 -0.06 -34.30 15.86
N GLY A 467 0.94 -35.18 15.70
CA GLY A 467 0.90 -36.25 14.70
C GLY A 467 1.03 -35.74 13.26
N ALA A 468 1.68 -34.59 13.08
CA ALA A 468 1.92 -33.94 11.80
C ALA A 468 3.32 -34.25 11.25
N THR A 469 3.64 -33.70 10.07
CA THR A 469 4.99 -33.76 9.49
C THR A 469 5.71 -32.44 9.76
N PRO A 470 6.96 -32.44 10.24
CA PRO A 470 7.71 -31.20 10.43
C PRO A 470 8.05 -30.52 9.11
N GLY A 471 8.18 -29.20 9.16
CA GLY A 471 8.50 -28.34 8.01
C GLY A 471 7.37 -27.38 7.63
N PRO A 472 7.42 -26.80 6.42
CA PRO A 472 6.42 -25.88 5.92
C PRO A 472 4.98 -26.38 6.10
N SER A 473 4.09 -25.51 6.57
CA SER A 473 2.69 -25.84 6.87
C SER A 473 1.75 -24.62 6.68
N PHE A 474 0.52 -24.86 6.20
CA PHE A 474 -0.60 -23.89 6.19
C PHE A 474 -1.53 -24.06 7.41
N HIS A 475 -1.19 -24.92 8.36
CA HIS A 475 -1.88 -25.02 9.64
C HIS A 475 -1.41 -23.89 10.56
N LEU A 476 -1.97 -22.69 10.37
CA LEU A 476 -1.59 -21.44 11.05
C LEU A 476 -1.33 -21.62 12.56
N LEU A 477 -2.22 -22.34 13.26
CA LEU A 477 -2.15 -22.51 14.71
C LEU A 477 -1.05 -23.48 15.15
N LEU A 478 -0.61 -24.38 14.28
CA LEU A 478 0.47 -25.33 14.56
C LEU A 478 1.85 -24.76 14.22
N ASN A 479 1.89 -23.66 13.45
CA ASN A 479 3.14 -23.04 13.02
C ASN A 479 3.86 -22.36 14.20
N ASN A 480 5.12 -22.74 14.40
CA ASN A 480 5.98 -22.23 15.47
C ASN A 480 7.43 -21.96 15.02
N VAL A 481 7.71 -22.07 13.72
CA VAL A 481 9.01 -21.78 13.12
C VAL A 481 8.81 -20.99 11.83
N ARG A 482 9.68 -20.01 11.58
CA ARG A 482 9.81 -19.34 10.28
C ARG A 482 10.86 -20.09 9.46
N GLU A 483 10.40 -20.94 8.54
CA GLU A 483 11.25 -21.79 7.69
C GLU A 483 12.01 -20.97 6.64
N PHE A 484 11.37 -19.91 6.13
CA PHE A 484 11.94 -19.02 5.14
C PHE A 484 11.25 -17.65 5.18
N ASP A 485 11.99 -16.58 4.95
CA ASP A 485 11.45 -15.22 4.77
C ASP A 485 12.48 -14.38 4.02
N ASN A 486 12.21 -14.09 2.76
CA ASN A 486 13.05 -13.19 1.95
C ASN A 486 12.39 -11.85 1.66
N ARG A 487 11.26 -11.53 2.30
CA ARG A 487 10.53 -10.28 2.06
C ARG A 487 11.45 -9.07 2.26
N ILE A 488 11.29 -8.07 1.39
CA ILE A 488 12.20 -6.92 1.35
C ILE A 488 11.94 -6.05 2.58
N PRO A 489 12.93 -5.75 3.43
CA PRO A 489 12.72 -4.95 4.64
C PRO A 489 12.48 -3.46 4.32
N PRO A 490 11.97 -2.66 5.28
CA PRO A 490 11.66 -1.25 5.05
C PRO A 490 12.91 -0.37 5.06
N ARG A 491 12.74 0.87 4.59
CA ARG A 491 13.76 1.93 4.73
C ARG A 491 14.16 2.09 6.20
N GLY A 492 15.45 2.25 6.47
CA GLY A 492 16.00 2.30 7.83
C GLY A 492 16.25 0.94 8.48
N PHE A 493 16.11 -0.17 7.73
CA PHE A 493 16.40 -1.53 8.21
C PHE A 493 17.76 -1.64 8.90
N ASP A 494 17.76 -2.24 10.09
CA ASP A 494 18.93 -2.56 10.89
C ASP A 494 18.82 -4.01 11.36
N ASN A 495 19.83 -4.82 11.06
CA ASN A 495 19.80 -6.25 11.34
C ASN A 495 19.64 -6.55 12.84
N ALA A 496 20.34 -5.81 13.72
CA ALA A 496 20.30 -6.05 15.16
C ALA A 496 18.92 -5.75 15.76
N THR A 497 18.27 -4.67 15.28
CA THR A 497 16.92 -4.27 15.70
C THR A 497 15.89 -5.32 15.26
N PHE A 498 15.95 -5.76 14.00
CA PHE A 498 15.03 -6.79 13.50
C PHE A 498 15.27 -8.17 14.13
N GLU A 499 16.52 -8.51 14.48
CA GLU A 499 16.82 -9.74 15.22
C GLU A 499 16.25 -9.69 16.65
N ALA A 500 16.33 -8.53 17.33
CA ALA A 500 15.77 -8.35 18.67
C ALA A 500 14.24 -8.45 18.71
N LEU A 501 13.56 -8.09 17.62
CA LEU A 501 12.11 -8.21 17.45
C LEU A 501 11.67 -9.60 16.96
N ASP A 502 12.61 -10.49 16.65
CA ASP A 502 12.36 -11.73 15.88
C ASP A 502 11.64 -11.49 14.54
N ALA A 503 11.93 -10.36 13.90
CA ALA A 503 11.40 -9.95 12.60
C ALA A 503 12.45 -10.06 11.49
N HIS A 504 13.64 -10.61 11.72
CA HIS A 504 14.71 -10.68 10.71
C HIS A 504 14.34 -11.63 9.54
N PRO A 505 14.79 -11.33 8.30
CA PRO A 505 14.70 -12.25 7.17
C PRO A 505 15.40 -13.60 7.45
N VAL A 506 14.87 -14.69 6.89
CA VAL A 506 15.37 -16.06 7.05
C VAL A 506 15.67 -16.66 5.68
N GLY A 507 16.92 -17.04 5.44
CA GLY A 507 17.34 -17.62 4.15
C GLY A 507 17.70 -16.61 3.07
N GLN A 508 17.54 -15.31 3.34
CA GLN A 508 18.05 -14.19 2.54
C GLN A 508 18.73 -13.19 3.50
N ALA A 509 19.81 -12.56 3.04
CA ALA A 509 20.52 -11.55 3.81
C ALA A 509 20.38 -10.17 3.13
N TYR A 510 20.13 -9.15 3.94
CA TYR A 510 20.10 -7.75 3.54
C TYR A 510 21.11 -6.98 4.39
N ALA A 511 21.86 -6.06 3.79
CA ALA A 511 22.74 -5.17 4.54
C ALA A 511 21.93 -4.13 5.33
N ASP A 512 22.50 -3.56 6.38
CA ASP A 512 21.87 -2.43 7.08
C ASP A 512 21.61 -1.28 6.08
N GLY A 513 20.42 -0.68 6.16
CA GLY A 513 19.93 0.32 5.24
C GLY A 513 19.51 -0.20 3.86
N GLN A 514 19.58 -1.50 3.60
CA GLN A 514 19.10 -2.09 2.34
C GLN A 514 17.60 -2.35 2.41
N TYR A 515 16.82 -1.56 1.66
CA TYR A 515 15.35 -1.69 1.52
C TYR A 515 14.96 -2.03 0.06
N TRP A 516 15.85 -2.73 -0.63
CA TRP A 516 15.67 -3.20 -2.00
C TRP A 516 16.31 -4.59 -2.17
N ASP A 517 15.88 -5.32 -3.20
CA ASP A 517 16.50 -6.57 -3.64
C ASP A 517 16.97 -6.46 -5.09
N ASP A 518 18.16 -6.97 -5.39
CA ASP A 518 18.76 -6.97 -6.73
C ASP A 518 18.79 -8.40 -7.28
N VAL A 519 17.93 -8.69 -8.26
CA VAL A 519 17.80 -9.99 -8.91
C VAL A 519 18.50 -9.97 -10.27
N VAL A 520 19.33 -10.97 -10.55
CA VAL A 520 20.12 -11.03 -11.80
C VAL A 520 19.73 -12.25 -12.62
N TYR A 521 19.31 -12.03 -13.86
CA TYR A 521 18.93 -13.06 -14.83
C TYR A 521 19.98 -13.18 -15.94
N ALA A 522 20.41 -14.41 -16.24
CA ALA A 522 21.35 -14.70 -17.32
C ALA A 522 20.63 -14.76 -18.68
N VAL A 523 20.26 -13.60 -19.22
CA VAL A 523 19.42 -13.47 -20.43
C VAL A 523 20.16 -13.68 -21.76
N GLY A 524 21.49 -13.82 -21.74
CA GLY A 524 22.30 -14.05 -22.94
C GLY A 524 22.71 -12.76 -23.68
N PRO A 525 23.84 -12.76 -24.42
CA PRO A 525 24.37 -11.58 -25.11
C PRO A 525 23.50 -11.08 -26.28
N GLU A 526 22.56 -11.88 -26.76
CA GLU A 526 21.61 -11.53 -27.81
C GLU A 526 20.41 -10.72 -27.31
N ALA A 527 20.16 -10.70 -26.00
CA ALA A 527 19.07 -9.94 -25.40
C ALA A 527 19.33 -8.43 -25.54
N VAL A 528 18.44 -7.76 -26.26
CA VAL A 528 18.48 -6.30 -26.48
C VAL A 528 17.28 -5.58 -25.90
N GLN A 529 16.26 -6.33 -25.47
CA GLN A 529 15.08 -5.83 -24.77
C GLN A 529 14.68 -6.78 -23.64
N ALA A 530 14.07 -6.25 -22.59
CA ALA A 530 13.40 -7.04 -21.57
C ALA A 530 12.07 -6.39 -21.14
N GLU A 531 11.11 -7.24 -20.75
CA GLU A 531 9.86 -6.89 -20.10
C GLU A 531 9.92 -7.51 -18.69
N VAL A 532 9.79 -6.69 -17.66
CA VAL A 532 9.83 -7.10 -16.25
C VAL A 532 8.55 -6.63 -15.59
N THR A 533 7.81 -7.55 -14.98
CA THR A 533 6.57 -7.27 -14.28
C THR A 533 6.65 -7.81 -12.87
N LEU A 534 6.49 -6.94 -11.87
CA LEU A 534 6.33 -7.34 -10.48
C LEU A 534 4.84 -7.57 -10.20
N TYR A 535 4.50 -8.80 -9.85
CA TYR A 535 3.14 -9.19 -9.49
C TYR A 535 3.00 -9.35 -7.98
N TYR A 536 1.82 -9.04 -7.46
CA TYR A 536 1.36 -9.43 -6.12
C TYR A 536 0.12 -10.31 -6.23
N GLN A 537 0.01 -11.33 -5.39
CA GLN A 537 -1.19 -12.16 -5.28
C GLN A 537 -1.66 -12.21 -3.81
N THR A 538 -2.96 -11.95 -3.62
CA THR A 538 -3.60 -11.96 -2.28
C THR A 538 -3.59 -13.36 -1.67
N SER A 539 -4.01 -14.36 -2.44
CA SER A 539 -4.04 -15.76 -2.01
C SER A 539 -3.67 -16.69 -3.16
N SER A 540 -2.77 -17.62 -2.91
CA SER A 540 -2.31 -18.60 -3.89
C SER A 540 -3.31 -19.74 -4.06
N LYS A 541 -3.24 -20.42 -5.20
CA LYS A 541 -4.05 -21.61 -5.45
C LYS A 541 -3.83 -22.69 -4.40
N GLU A 542 -2.57 -22.92 -4.04
CA GLU A 542 -2.16 -23.97 -3.09
C GLU A 542 -2.82 -23.75 -1.73
N TYR A 543 -2.89 -22.49 -1.28
CA TYR A 543 -3.54 -22.16 -0.03
C TYR A 543 -5.07 -22.29 -0.10
N ILE A 544 -5.70 -21.84 -1.19
CA ILE A 544 -7.15 -21.99 -1.39
C ILE A 544 -7.56 -23.46 -1.47
N GLU A 545 -6.78 -24.30 -2.14
CA GLU A 545 -7.03 -25.75 -2.21
C GLU A 545 -6.81 -26.44 -0.86
N PHE A 546 -5.79 -26.03 -0.09
CA PHE A 546 -5.61 -26.48 1.30
C PHE A 546 -6.82 -26.15 2.17
N LEU A 547 -7.28 -24.89 2.14
CA LEU A 547 -8.45 -24.45 2.91
C LEU A 547 -9.72 -25.24 2.54
N ARG A 548 -9.88 -25.62 1.27
CA ARG A 548 -10.98 -26.50 0.81
C ARG A 548 -10.84 -27.92 1.33
N ASP A 549 -9.65 -28.50 1.21
CA ASP A 549 -9.43 -29.93 1.41
C ASP A 549 -9.29 -30.32 2.88
N GLU A 550 -8.68 -29.44 3.69
CA GLU A 550 -8.45 -29.67 5.12
C GLU A 550 -9.64 -29.22 6.00
N ASN A 551 -10.52 -28.35 5.49
CA ASN A 551 -11.74 -28.03 6.22
C ASN A 551 -12.74 -29.21 6.17
N THR A 552 -12.93 -29.86 7.31
CA THR A 552 -13.82 -31.01 7.49
C THR A 552 -14.97 -30.74 8.47
N THR A 553 -15.00 -29.55 9.08
CA THR A 553 -15.97 -29.18 10.13
C THR A 553 -17.05 -28.22 9.65
N THR A 554 -16.77 -27.39 8.64
CA THR A 554 -17.71 -26.40 8.12
C THR A 554 -17.74 -26.39 6.59
N ALA A 555 -18.62 -25.58 6.01
CA ALA A 555 -18.67 -25.35 4.56
C ALA A 555 -17.76 -24.20 4.09
N ALA A 556 -17.04 -23.52 5.00
CA ALA A 556 -16.32 -22.28 4.67
C ALA A 556 -15.23 -22.48 3.60
N GLY A 557 -14.44 -23.56 3.71
CA GLY A 557 -13.41 -23.91 2.73
C GLY A 557 -13.98 -24.15 1.32
N PRO A 558 -14.97 -25.06 1.16
CA PRO A 558 -15.66 -25.25 -0.11
C PRO A 558 -16.31 -23.98 -0.69
N ILE A 559 -16.95 -23.15 0.15
CA ILE A 559 -17.54 -21.88 -0.30
C ILE A 559 -16.46 -20.94 -0.84
N LEU A 560 -15.35 -20.78 -0.12
CA LEU A 560 -14.22 -19.96 -0.57
C LEU A 560 -13.64 -20.47 -1.89
N PHE A 561 -13.49 -21.78 -2.05
CA PHE A 561 -13.00 -22.37 -3.29
C PHE A 561 -13.94 -22.11 -4.47
N ASP A 562 -15.24 -22.28 -4.28
CA ASP A 562 -16.23 -22.02 -5.34
C ASP A 562 -16.20 -20.54 -5.77
N LEU A 563 -16.10 -19.62 -4.80
CA LEU A 563 -15.94 -18.19 -5.07
C LEU A 563 -14.64 -17.90 -5.83
N TRP A 564 -13.53 -18.49 -5.40
CA TRP A 564 -12.24 -18.35 -6.08
C TRP A 564 -12.30 -18.88 -7.52
N ASP A 565 -12.81 -20.09 -7.74
CA ASP A 565 -12.84 -20.74 -9.05
C ASP A 565 -13.70 -19.97 -10.06
N GLN A 566 -14.83 -19.43 -9.61
CA GLN A 566 -15.82 -18.73 -10.44
C GLN A 566 -15.50 -17.26 -10.72
N HIS A 567 -14.60 -16.65 -9.93
CA HIS A 567 -14.31 -15.21 -9.97
C HIS A 567 -12.80 -14.91 -10.09
N ASN A 568 -12.20 -15.36 -11.19
CA ASN A 568 -10.82 -15.05 -11.60
C ASN A 568 -9.70 -15.50 -10.64
N LYS A 569 -9.98 -16.41 -9.70
CA LYS A 569 -8.96 -17.17 -8.98
C LYS A 569 -7.91 -16.33 -8.25
N SER A 570 -8.33 -15.26 -7.56
CA SER A 570 -7.42 -14.29 -6.92
C SER A 570 -6.34 -13.83 -7.91
N GLU A 571 -6.78 -13.28 -9.04
CA GLU A 571 -5.91 -12.81 -10.12
C GLU A 571 -4.79 -11.90 -9.59
N PRO A 572 -3.53 -12.13 -10.00
CA PRO A 572 -2.41 -11.32 -9.56
C PRO A 572 -2.52 -9.87 -10.05
N VAL A 573 -2.19 -8.94 -9.17
CA VAL A 573 -2.15 -7.50 -9.47
C VAL A 573 -0.74 -7.14 -9.91
N VAL A 574 -0.63 -6.37 -10.99
CA VAL A 574 0.65 -5.78 -11.36
C VAL A 574 0.97 -4.60 -10.44
N MET A 575 2.04 -4.74 -9.66
CA MET A 575 2.56 -3.66 -8.80
C MET A 575 3.37 -2.66 -9.61
N ALA A 576 4.36 -3.14 -10.36
CA ALA A 576 5.28 -2.29 -11.09
C ALA A 576 5.81 -3.00 -12.34
N GLN A 577 6.23 -2.23 -13.35
CA GLN A 577 6.80 -2.76 -14.58
C GLN A 577 8.02 -1.96 -15.01
N ALA A 578 9.05 -2.67 -15.48
CA ALA A 578 10.19 -2.07 -16.15
C ALA A 578 10.36 -2.70 -17.52
N PHE A 579 10.53 -1.85 -18.53
CA PHE A 579 10.86 -2.29 -19.87
C PHE A 579 12.25 -1.77 -20.20
N VAL A 580 13.11 -2.65 -20.69
CA VAL A 580 14.49 -2.31 -21.07
C VAL A 580 14.58 -2.32 -22.58
N GLU A 581 15.10 -1.25 -23.18
CA GLU A 581 15.43 -1.19 -24.61
C GLU A 581 16.85 -0.66 -24.76
N THR A 582 17.75 -1.51 -25.25
CA THR A 582 19.17 -1.16 -25.40
C THR A 582 19.45 -0.28 -26.61
N ASP A 583 18.53 -0.18 -27.59
CA ASP A 583 18.67 0.77 -28.70
C ASP A 583 18.34 2.21 -28.25
N ALA A 584 19.39 2.94 -27.88
CA ALA A 584 19.31 4.36 -27.51
C ALA A 584 18.58 5.23 -28.53
N LYS A 585 18.58 4.87 -29.84
CA LYS A 585 17.83 5.63 -30.85
C LYS A 585 16.33 5.45 -30.74
N THR A 586 15.87 4.30 -30.26
CA THR A 586 14.45 4.01 -30.04
C THR A 586 13.95 4.77 -28.81
N VAL A 587 14.68 4.69 -27.69
CA VAL A 587 14.43 5.49 -26.49
C VAL A 587 14.38 7.00 -26.80
N ALA A 588 15.40 7.53 -27.48
CA ALA A 588 15.46 8.95 -27.84
C ALA A 588 14.30 9.40 -28.76
N LYS A 589 13.75 8.53 -29.60
CA LYS A 589 12.57 8.85 -30.43
C LYS A 589 11.31 8.99 -29.57
N CYS A 590 11.14 8.14 -28.57
CA CYS A 590 10.05 8.21 -27.61
C CYS A 590 10.14 9.49 -26.77
N GLN A 591 11.28 9.74 -26.10
CA GLN A 591 11.56 10.97 -25.35
C GLN A 591 11.23 12.24 -26.16
N LYS A 592 11.71 12.31 -27.41
CA LYS A 592 11.38 13.41 -28.33
C LYS A 592 9.89 13.49 -28.69
N GLY A 593 9.19 12.36 -28.72
CA GLY A 593 7.74 12.29 -28.90
C GLY A 593 6.99 12.92 -27.74
N VAL A 594 7.32 12.52 -26.52
CA VAL A 594 6.77 13.05 -25.25
C VAL A 594 7.01 14.54 -25.17
N ALA A 595 8.27 14.99 -25.26
CA ALA A 595 8.63 16.40 -25.18
C ALA A 595 7.88 17.28 -26.20
N LYS A 596 7.66 16.76 -27.42
CA LYS A 596 6.91 17.46 -28.47
C LYS A 596 5.41 17.55 -28.17
N ALA A 597 4.82 16.49 -27.62
CA ALA A 597 3.41 16.47 -27.24
C ALA A 597 3.16 17.44 -26.08
N GLN A 598 3.96 17.35 -25.02
CA GLN A 598 3.96 18.24 -23.86
C GLN A 598 4.12 19.71 -24.26
N SER A 599 5.16 20.04 -25.03
CA SER A 599 5.40 21.42 -25.51
C SER A 599 4.21 21.99 -26.30
N LYS A 600 3.46 21.15 -27.03
CA LYS A 600 2.28 21.58 -27.79
C LYS A 600 1.09 21.87 -26.86
N TYR A 601 0.90 21.03 -25.84
CA TYR A 601 -0.13 21.22 -24.82
C TYR A 601 0.14 22.47 -24.00
N HIS A 602 1.33 22.58 -23.38
CA HIS A 602 1.77 23.75 -22.62
C HIS A 602 1.56 25.06 -23.39
N LYS A 603 1.98 25.11 -24.66
CA LYS A 603 1.78 26.30 -25.51
C LYS A 603 0.30 26.68 -25.70
N THR A 604 -0.60 25.69 -25.70
CA THR A 604 -2.04 25.93 -25.84
C THR A 604 -2.64 26.39 -24.53
N TYR A 605 -2.37 25.67 -23.44
CA TYR A 605 -2.81 26.02 -22.09
C TYR A 605 -2.36 27.44 -21.70
N GLN A 606 -1.05 27.71 -21.79
CA GLN A 606 -0.46 29.02 -21.52
C GLN A 606 -1.09 30.15 -22.35
N LYS A 607 -1.39 29.88 -23.63
CA LYS A 607 -1.99 30.89 -24.52
C LYS A 607 -3.44 31.18 -24.15
N GLU A 608 -4.24 30.16 -23.86
CA GLU A 608 -5.66 30.33 -23.59
C GLU A 608 -5.88 30.95 -22.20
N TRP A 609 -5.13 30.54 -21.18
CA TRP A 609 -5.13 31.21 -19.87
C TRP A 609 -4.52 32.60 -19.90
N GLY A 610 -3.38 32.80 -20.59
CA GLY A 610 -2.79 34.14 -20.74
C GLY A 610 -3.75 35.16 -21.37
N ARG A 611 -4.54 34.76 -22.37
CA ARG A 611 -5.60 35.60 -22.98
C ARG A 611 -6.76 35.88 -22.03
N CYS A 612 -7.11 34.91 -21.19
CA CYS A 612 -8.16 35.02 -20.19
C CYS A 612 -7.75 36.05 -19.12
N TYR A 613 -6.53 35.91 -18.60
CA TYR A 613 -5.93 36.80 -17.61
C TYR A 613 -5.74 38.22 -18.14
N GLU A 614 -5.19 38.38 -19.35
CA GLU A 614 -5.03 39.69 -20.00
C GLU A 614 -6.37 40.43 -20.13
N ARG A 615 -7.42 39.72 -20.57
CA ARG A 615 -8.77 40.29 -20.67
C ARG A 615 -9.33 40.67 -19.31
N ARG A 616 -9.21 39.78 -18.32
CA ARG A 616 -9.71 40.03 -16.96
C ARG A 616 -9.01 41.22 -16.30
N ALA A 617 -7.69 41.26 -16.35
CA ALA A 617 -6.88 42.36 -15.81
C ALA A 617 -7.21 43.70 -16.48
N SER A 618 -7.64 43.68 -17.74
CA SER A 618 -8.11 44.87 -18.48
C SER A 618 -9.59 45.22 -18.22
N GLY A 619 -10.24 44.58 -17.25
CA GLY A 619 -11.66 44.80 -16.90
C GLY A 619 -12.68 44.07 -17.77
N GLY A 620 -12.24 43.20 -18.68
CA GLY A 620 -13.10 42.36 -19.52
C GLY A 620 -13.50 41.04 -18.87
N SER A 621 -14.36 40.28 -19.55
CA SER A 621 -14.73 38.91 -19.17
C SER A 621 -13.87 37.87 -19.90
N CYS A 622 -13.67 36.73 -19.25
CA CYS A 622 -13.05 35.56 -19.84
C CYS A 622 -14.12 34.61 -20.40
N ASP A 623 -13.96 34.19 -21.65
CA ASP A 623 -14.79 33.16 -22.28
C ASP A 623 -14.30 31.78 -21.85
N ALA A 624 -14.74 31.35 -20.66
CA ALA A 624 -14.35 30.07 -20.06
C ALA A 624 -14.73 28.89 -20.97
N GLY A 625 -15.95 28.87 -21.53
CA GLY A 625 -16.40 27.78 -22.40
C GLY A 625 -15.50 27.54 -23.62
N ALA A 626 -15.12 28.60 -24.34
CA ALA A 626 -14.22 28.45 -25.48
C ALA A 626 -12.76 28.17 -25.09
N ARG A 627 -12.30 28.68 -23.94
CA ARG A 627 -10.98 28.39 -23.36
C ARG A 627 -10.88 26.90 -23.01
N ASP A 628 -11.82 26.41 -22.21
CA ASP A 628 -11.82 25.06 -21.66
C ASP A 628 -12.00 24.03 -22.78
N THR A 629 -12.84 24.31 -23.77
CA THR A 629 -12.97 23.46 -24.98
C THR A 629 -11.64 23.32 -25.72
N ARG A 630 -10.85 24.40 -25.84
CA ARG A 630 -9.56 24.37 -26.54
C ARG A 630 -8.48 23.67 -25.72
N ILE A 631 -8.49 23.84 -24.40
CA ILE A 631 -7.58 23.15 -23.48
C ILE A 631 -7.86 21.65 -23.52
N ALA A 632 -9.12 21.23 -23.32
CA ALA A 632 -9.53 19.84 -23.37
C ALA A 632 -9.18 19.16 -24.71
N ALA A 633 -9.36 19.85 -25.84
CA ALA A 633 -8.96 19.34 -27.15
C ALA A 633 -7.43 19.18 -27.29
N ALA A 634 -6.64 20.06 -26.67
CA ALA A 634 -5.19 19.96 -26.68
C ALA A 634 -4.69 18.83 -25.76
N GLU A 635 -5.32 18.68 -24.60
CA GLU A 635 -5.05 17.59 -23.64
C GLU A 635 -5.36 16.23 -24.27
N ALA A 636 -6.55 16.05 -24.85
CA ALA A 636 -6.91 14.84 -25.58
C ALA A 636 -5.89 14.55 -26.71
N GLY A 637 -5.43 15.59 -27.40
CA GLY A 637 -4.40 15.46 -28.42
C GLY A 637 -3.01 15.12 -27.89
N LEU A 638 -2.69 15.40 -26.62
CA LEU A 638 -1.47 14.94 -25.94
C LEU A 638 -1.63 13.47 -25.55
N ARG A 639 -2.73 13.13 -24.87
CA ARG A 639 -3.04 11.75 -24.42
C ARG A 639 -3.15 10.76 -25.57
N GLU A 640 -3.61 11.18 -26.76
CA GLU A 640 -3.56 10.31 -27.94
C GLU A 640 -2.13 9.99 -28.41
N ARG A 641 -1.17 10.90 -28.20
CA ARG A 641 0.21 10.81 -28.73
C ARG A 641 1.22 10.23 -27.72
N VAL A 642 0.85 10.16 -26.45
CA VAL A 642 1.65 9.63 -25.35
C VAL A 642 0.73 8.67 -24.60
N GLY A 643 1.01 7.36 -24.64
CA GLY A 643 0.15 6.32 -24.05
C GLY A 643 -1.12 5.97 -24.85
N GLY A 644 -1.63 6.88 -25.68
CA GLY A 644 -2.82 6.61 -26.50
C GLY A 644 -2.56 5.91 -27.83
N SER A 645 -3.64 5.69 -28.59
CA SER A 645 -3.64 4.93 -29.85
C SER A 645 -2.79 5.52 -31.00
N LYS A 646 -2.34 6.79 -30.90
CA LYS A 646 -1.45 7.42 -31.88
C LYS A 646 0.01 7.44 -31.42
N ASP A 647 0.32 6.88 -30.26
CA ASP A 647 1.67 6.75 -29.75
C ASP A 647 2.42 5.58 -30.43
N LYS A 648 3.00 5.88 -31.59
CA LYS A 648 3.80 4.91 -32.34
C LYS A 648 5.25 4.81 -31.86
N ARG A 649 5.67 5.63 -30.89
CA ARG A 649 7.09 5.79 -30.55
C ARG A 649 7.43 5.20 -29.19
N CYS A 650 6.53 5.33 -28.22
CA CYS A 650 6.70 4.73 -26.90
C CYS A 650 5.88 3.45 -26.82
N MET A 651 4.55 3.54 -26.84
CA MET A 651 3.67 2.36 -26.85
C MET A 651 3.93 1.43 -28.03
N GLY A 652 4.13 1.97 -29.24
CA GLY A 652 4.48 1.18 -30.41
C GLY A 652 5.84 0.45 -30.33
N ALA A 653 6.65 0.74 -29.31
CA ALA A 653 7.92 0.09 -29.01
C ALA A 653 7.93 -0.59 -27.62
N ASN A 654 6.76 -0.71 -26.96
CA ASN A 654 6.60 -1.24 -25.60
C ASN A 654 7.53 -0.55 -24.57
N LEU A 655 7.70 0.78 -24.67
CA LEU A 655 8.46 1.53 -23.67
C LEU A 655 7.54 2.00 -22.54
N THR A 656 8.05 1.98 -21.31
CA THR A 656 7.42 2.59 -20.11
C THR A 656 8.15 3.85 -19.68
N PRO A 657 7.60 4.62 -18.72
CA PRO A 657 8.33 5.70 -18.04
C PRO A 657 9.78 5.33 -17.67
N ILE A 658 10.00 4.20 -16.99
CA ILE A 658 11.34 3.75 -16.59
C ILE A 658 12.27 3.54 -17.80
N SER A 659 11.76 3.00 -18.92
CA SER A 659 12.56 2.81 -20.15
C SER A 659 13.13 4.10 -20.72
N ILE A 660 12.49 5.24 -20.43
CA ILE A 660 12.92 6.55 -20.91
C ILE A 660 13.65 7.37 -19.84
N GLY A 661 13.90 6.81 -18.67
CA GLY A 661 14.67 7.40 -17.58
C GLY A 661 13.86 7.94 -16.41
N HIS A 662 12.53 7.80 -16.41
CA HIS A 662 11.71 8.24 -15.27
C HIS A 662 11.88 7.33 -14.06
N GLY A 663 11.72 7.90 -12.87
CA GLY A 663 11.43 7.15 -11.64
C GLY A 663 9.96 6.69 -11.58
N ALA A 664 9.54 6.25 -10.40
CA ALA A 664 8.17 5.77 -10.16
C ALA A 664 7.13 6.89 -9.99
N THR A 665 7.56 8.13 -9.77
CA THR A 665 6.67 9.27 -9.53
C THR A 665 6.97 10.43 -10.48
N CYS A 666 5.94 11.19 -10.81
CA CYS A 666 6.10 12.42 -11.58
C CYS A 666 6.90 13.46 -10.77
N PRO A 667 7.75 14.28 -11.42
CA PRO A 667 8.51 15.29 -10.71
C PRO A 667 7.66 16.31 -9.95
N VAL A 668 8.23 16.89 -8.89
CA VAL A 668 7.63 18.03 -8.16
C VAL A 668 7.44 19.20 -9.14
N PRO A 669 6.31 19.94 -9.10
CA PRO A 669 5.25 19.94 -8.09
C PRO A 669 4.07 18.99 -8.36
N CYS A 670 4.26 17.94 -9.17
CA CYS A 670 3.22 16.96 -9.52
C CYS A 670 3.40 15.55 -8.92
N PRO A 671 3.91 15.38 -7.67
CA PRO A 671 4.39 14.08 -7.18
C PRO A 671 3.28 13.03 -6.95
N THR A 672 2.01 13.43 -6.95
CA THR A 672 0.86 12.54 -6.73
C THR A 672 0.57 11.63 -7.92
N THR A 673 1.18 11.88 -9.09
CA THR A 673 1.05 10.99 -10.26
C THR A 673 2.12 9.89 -10.22
N THR A 674 1.69 8.66 -9.94
CA THR A 674 2.52 7.46 -10.11
C THR A 674 2.72 7.18 -11.60
N LEU A 675 3.96 6.93 -12.02
CA LEU A 675 4.33 6.67 -13.41
C LEU A 675 4.44 5.18 -13.67
N PHE A 676 3.32 4.53 -13.92
CA PHE A 676 3.27 3.09 -14.18
C PHE A 676 3.37 2.79 -15.69
N ASP A 677 2.63 3.52 -16.52
CA ASP A 677 2.67 3.39 -17.98
C ASP A 677 2.76 4.74 -18.72
N MET A 678 2.74 4.69 -20.05
CA MET A 678 2.85 5.91 -20.87
C MET A 678 1.61 6.81 -20.79
N THR A 679 0.45 6.30 -20.36
CA THR A 679 -0.73 7.13 -20.08
C THR A 679 -0.52 7.96 -18.82
N ASP A 680 0.24 7.46 -17.85
CA ASP A 680 0.63 8.23 -16.66
C ASP A 680 1.67 9.30 -17.00
N VAL A 681 2.63 9.00 -17.89
CA VAL A 681 3.54 10.02 -18.45
C VAL A 681 2.75 11.12 -19.16
N ALA A 682 1.63 10.79 -19.80
CA ALA A 682 0.74 11.80 -20.39
C ALA A 682 0.08 12.67 -19.31
N SER A 683 -0.40 12.08 -18.22
CA SER A 683 -0.95 12.81 -17.06
C SER A 683 0.09 13.72 -16.41
N CYS A 684 1.30 13.21 -16.16
CA CYS A 684 2.44 13.97 -15.65
C CYS A 684 2.80 15.13 -16.59
N ALA A 685 2.84 14.89 -17.91
CA ALA A 685 3.09 15.92 -18.90
C ALA A 685 2.02 17.02 -18.91
N VAL A 686 0.75 16.68 -18.64
CA VAL A 686 -0.34 17.66 -18.46
C VAL A 686 -0.09 18.47 -17.20
N CYS A 687 0.06 17.82 -16.04
CA CYS A 687 0.27 18.50 -14.76
C CYS A 687 1.48 19.45 -14.79
N MET A 688 2.64 18.98 -15.24
CA MET A 688 3.85 19.81 -15.33
C MET A 688 3.70 20.96 -16.33
N SER A 689 2.92 20.78 -17.40
CA SER A 689 2.63 21.86 -18.35
C SER A 689 1.76 22.95 -17.75
N GLU A 690 0.83 22.57 -16.89
CA GLU A 690 -0.05 23.48 -16.15
C GLU A 690 0.74 24.19 -15.07
N ALA A 691 1.46 23.46 -14.21
CA ALA A 691 2.31 24.01 -13.16
C ALA A 691 3.28 25.09 -13.67
N LEU A 692 3.97 24.85 -14.79
CA LEU A 692 4.88 25.84 -15.38
C LEU A 692 4.14 27.10 -15.87
N ALA A 693 2.97 26.93 -16.49
CA ALA A 693 2.18 28.05 -16.98
C ALA A 693 1.53 28.84 -15.83
N ASP A 694 1.07 28.12 -14.81
CA ASP A 694 0.42 28.66 -13.62
C ASP A 694 1.43 29.44 -12.77
N SER A 695 2.65 28.91 -12.56
CA SER A 695 3.75 29.65 -11.95
C SER A 695 4.05 30.95 -12.70
N ALA A 696 4.12 30.92 -14.05
CA ALA A 696 4.35 32.13 -14.83
C ALA A 696 3.20 33.16 -14.74
N LEU A 697 1.95 32.69 -14.62
CA LEU A 697 0.77 33.54 -14.45
C LEU A 697 0.65 34.09 -13.03
N ASP A 698 0.95 33.29 -12.01
CA ASP A 698 0.96 33.68 -10.61
C ASP A 698 2.08 34.69 -10.33
N ALA A 699 3.30 34.42 -10.83
CA ALA A 699 4.39 35.39 -10.80
C ALA A 699 4.00 36.73 -11.45
N ALA A 700 3.20 36.68 -12.52
CA ALA A 700 2.73 37.90 -13.17
C ALA A 700 1.61 38.59 -12.38
N TYR A 701 0.58 37.88 -11.93
CA TYR A 701 -0.70 38.44 -11.47
C TYR A 701 -1.05 38.17 -10.00
N GLY A 702 -0.28 37.36 -9.29
CA GLY A 702 -0.49 36.97 -7.88
C GLY A 702 -1.70 36.07 -7.67
N THR A 703 -2.11 35.33 -8.69
CA THR A 703 -3.12 34.27 -8.52
C THR A 703 -2.96 33.21 -9.63
N PRO A 704 -2.81 31.91 -9.30
CA PRO A 704 -2.75 30.85 -10.29
C PRO A 704 -4.16 30.45 -10.78
N PRO A 705 -4.28 29.86 -11.98
CA PRO A 705 -5.50 29.20 -12.40
C PRO A 705 -6.00 28.15 -11.39
N PRO A 706 -7.32 27.88 -11.30
CA PRO A 706 -8.39 28.46 -12.10
C PRO A 706 -8.85 29.85 -11.61
N ALA A 707 -8.29 30.36 -10.52
CA ALA A 707 -8.67 31.66 -9.96
C ALA A 707 -8.34 32.79 -10.97
N LEU A 708 -9.22 33.77 -11.08
CA LEU A 708 -9.03 34.89 -12.00
C LEU A 708 -8.32 36.04 -11.29
N PRO A 709 -7.40 36.75 -11.98
CA PRO A 709 -6.63 37.81 -11.35
C PRO A 709 -7.53 39.04 -11.05
N PRO A 710 -7.09 39.92 -10.12
CA PRO A 710 -7.74 41.20 -9.90
C PRO A 710 -7.66 42.09 -11.16
N ILE A 711 -8.56 43.09 -11.24
CA ILE A 711 -8.49 44.11 -12.30
C ILE A 711 -7.27 44.99 -12.04
N ALA A 712 -6.41 45.15 -13.04
CA ALA A 712 -5.21 45.97 -12.92
C ALA A 712 -5.58 47.47 -12.91
N PRO A 713 -4.79 48.32 -12.21
CA PRO A 713 -5.01 49.76 -12.26
C PRO A 713 -4.87 50.31 -13.68
N ALA A 714 -5.69 51.31 -14.03
CA ALA A 714 -5.68 51.89 -15.37
C ALA A 714 -4.37 52.64 -15.68
N GLY A 715 -4.06 52.83 -16.97
CA GLY A 715 -2.95 53.68 -17.39
C GLY A 715 -1.58 52.98 -17.35
N GLY A 716 -0.61 53.56 -16.65
CA GLY A 716 0.79 53.11 -16.62
C GLY A 716 0.94 51.73 -15.98
N ALA A 717 0.36 51.55 -14.79
CA ALA A 717 0.32 50.30 -14.05
C ALA A 717 -0.24 49.13 -14.87
N GLY A 718 -1.42 49.27 -15.50
CA GLY A 718 -1.99 48.20 -16.33
C GLY A 718 -1.12 47.81 -17.54
N LYS A 719 -0.41 48.77 -18.14
CA LYS A 719 0.59 48.46 -19.18
C LYS A 719 1.79 47.72 -18.61
N CYS A 720 2.22 48.06 -17.39
CA CYS A 720 3.29 47.35 -16.70
C CYS A 720 2.89 45.91 -16.41
N GLN A 721 1.70 45.69 -15.85
CA GLN A 721 1.12 44.36 -15.62
C GLN A 721 1.15 43.49 -16.89
N ALA A 722 0.67 44.02 -18.01
CA ALA A 722 0.67 43.30 -19.29
C ALA A 722 2.10 43.03 -19.81
N SER A 723 3.05 43.94 -19.55
CA SER A 723 4.46 43.76 -19.93
C SER A 723 5.11 42.63 -19.13
N VAL A 724 4.88 42.59 -17.81
CA VAL A 724 5.38 41.53 -16.92
C VAL A 724 4.77 40.19 -17.30
N ALA A 725 3.44 40.10 -17.46
CA ALA A 725 2.79 38.87 -17.92
C ALA A 725 3.39 38.34 -19.23
N LYS A 726 3.63 39.22 -20.20
CA LYS A 726 4.26 38.83 -21.46
C LYS A 726 5.74 38.44 -21.30
N ALA A 727 6.44 39.01 -20.32
CA ALA A 727 7.81 38.64 -19.98
C ALA A 727 7.85 37.24 -19.35
N SER A 728 7.04 36.99 -18.30
CA SER A 728 6.93 35.71 -17.60
C SER A 728 6.57 34.56 -18.54
N LEU A 729 5.47 34.70 -19.29
CA LEU A 729 5.00 33.66 -20.23
C LEU A 729 6.02 33.39 -21.37
N LYS A 730 6.81 34.40 -21.75
CA LYS A 730 7.84 34.23 -22.76
C LYS A 730 9.10 33.58 -22.19
N LEU A 731 9.46 33.92 -20.95
CA LEU A 731 10.58 33.30 -20.24
C LEU A 731 10.31 31.81 -20.04
N ALA A 732 9.14 31.43 -19.51
CA ALA A 732 8.76 30.03 -19.33
C ALA A 732 8.86 29.23 -20.63
N GLY A 733 8.33 29.77 -21.74
CA GLY A 733 8.37 29.10 -23.05
C GLY A 733 9.74 29.08 -23.73
N ASP A 734 10.58 30.11 -23.56
CA ASP A 734 11.91 30.15 -24.16
C ASP A 734 12.92 29.32 -23.34
N TRP A 735 12.85 29.33 -22.01
CA TRP A 735 13.71 28.54 -21.11
C TRP A 735 13.44 27.04 -21.26
N SER A 736 12.17 26.61 -21.13
CA SER A 736 11.78 25.20 -21.32
C SER A 736 12.22 24.66 -22.67
N LYS A 737 12.07 25.44 -23.74
CA LYS A 737 12.48 25.04 -25.09
C LYS A 737 13.98 24.75 -25.20
N GLU A 738 14.82 25.51 -24.50
CA GLU A 738 16.27 25.32 -24.58
C GLU A 738 16.75 24.16 -23.70
N LEU A 739 16.12 23.93 -22.54
CA LEU A 739 16.35 22.70 -21.75
C LEU A 739 15.93 21.45 -22.54
N VAL A 740 14.71 21.45 -23.09
CA VAL A 740 14.20 20.36 -23.96
C VAL A 740 15.11 20.12 -25.17
N ARG A 741 15.69 21.19 -25.74
CA ARG A 741 16.63 21.06 -26.85
C ARG A 741 17.94 20.43 -26.38
N CYS A 742 18.49 20.90 -25.27
CA CYS A 742 19.74 20.37 -24.71
C CYS A 742 19.60 18.89 -24.32
N GLY A 743 18.52 18.51 -23.62
CA GLY A 743 18.20 17.11 -23.31
C GLY A 743 18.07 16.26 -24.57
N GLY A 744 17.42 16.77 -25.61
CA GLY A 744 17.37 16.10 -26.92
C GLY A 744 18.72 16.02 -27.65
N ASP A 745 19.64 16.95 -27.41
CA ASP A 745 21.00 16.91 -27.93
C ASP A 745 21.84 15.86 -27.17
N ASN A 746 21.68 15.74 -25.84
CA ASN A 746 22.24 14.67 -25.01
C ASN A 746 21.73 13.28 -25.44
N ALA A 747 20.41 13.08 -25.47
CA ALA A 747 19.78 11.80 -25.80
C ALA A 747 20.09 11.30 -27.23
N SER A 748 20.36 12.23 -28.16
CA SER A 748 20.76 11.86 -29.53
C SER A 748 22.27 11.69 -29.73
N GLY A 749 23.07 11.83 -28.67
CA GLY A 749 24.53 11.77 -28.72
C GLY A 749 25.18 12.95 -29.46
N ARG A 750 24.45 14.04 -29.69
CA ARG A 750 25.00 15.26 -30.28
C ARG A 750 25.89 16.02 -29.29
N ASN A 751 25.60 15.89 -28.00
CA ASN A 751 26.53 16.21 -26.93
C ASN A 751 27.22 14.91 -26.49
N ASN A 752 28.54 14.83 -26.67
CA ASN A 752 29.34 13.68 -26.24
C ASN A 752 30.69 14.19 -25.67
N PRO A 753 30.92 14.09 -24.34
CA PRO A 753 30.00 13.54 -23.33
C PRO A 753 28.72 14.40 -23.18
N PRO A 754 27.65 13.86 -22.59
CA PRO A 754 26.48 14.65 -22.20
C PRO A 754 26.88 15.88 -21.38
N VAL A 755 26.18 17.00 -21.57
CA VAL A 755 26.41 18.24 -20.82
C VAL A 755 25.28 18.46 -19.82
N ASP A 756 25.59 19.14 -18.72
CA ASP A 756 24.57 19.64 -17.81
C ASP A 756 23.79 20.78 -18.48
N CYS A 757 22.50 20.56 -18.72
CA CYS A 757 21.64 21.49 -19.44
C CYS A 757 21.25 22.72 -18.61
N GLU A 758 21.31 22.63 -17.28
CA GLU A 758 20.96 23.73 -16.38
C GLU A 758 22.07 24.77 -16.28
N THR A 759 23.31 24.38 -16.52
CA THR A 759 24.47 25.30 -16.62
C THR A 759 24.43 26.24 -17.83
N ASP A 760 23.37 26.15 -18.65
CA ASP A 760 23.18 26.89 -19.90
C ASP A 760 24.42 26.89 -20.81
N PRO A 761 24.88 25.72 -21.26
CA PRO A 761 26.11 25.61 -22.06
C PRO A 761 26.06 26.42 -23.38
N SER A 762 24.86 26.79 -23.84
CA SER A 762 24.66 27.60 -25.05
C SER A 762 24.48 29.11 -24.79
N GLY A 763 24.37 29.54 -23.53
CA GLY A 763 24.05 30.90 -23.13
C GLY A 763 22.64 31.36 -23.56
N LYS A 764 21.74 30.43 -23.91
CA LYS A 764 20.39 30.78 -24.43
C LYS A 764 19.36 30.99 -23.33
N ILE A 765 19.51 30.30 -22.19
CA ILE A 765 18.69 30.53 -21.00
C ILE A 765 18.99 31.93 -20.46
N GLY A 766 20.27 32.28 -20.30
CA GLY A 766 20.71 33.63 -19.93
C GLY A 766 20.16 34.71 -20.86
N ARG A 767 20.20 34.48 -22.18
CA ARG A 767 19.59 35.40 -23.15
C ARG A 767 18.06 35.50 -23.06
N ALA A 768 17.38 34.46 -22.58
CA ALA A 768 15.93 34.50 -22.36
C ALA A 768 15.61 35.30 -21.09
N GLN A 769 16.36 35.07 -20.01
CA GLN A 769 16.30 35.83 -18.77
C GLN A 769 16.56 37.33 -19.01
N GLU A 770 17.64 37.66 -19.73
CA GLU A 770 17.97 39.06 -20.11
C GLU A 770 16.84 39.74 -20.91
N LYS A 771 16.20 39.02 -21.85
CA LYS A 771 15.07 39.56 -22.62
C LYS A 771 13.83 39.77 -21.75
N SER A 772 13.60 38.89 -20.79
CA SER A 772 12.53 39.04 -19.80
C SER A 772 12.78 40.28 -18.95
N ALA A 773 13.97 40.37 -18.33
CA ALA A 773 14.39 41.50 -17.51
C ALA A 773 14.36 42.82 -18.29
N SER A 774 14.84 42.84 -19.54
CA SER A 774 14.78 44.03 -20.41
C SER A 774 13.35 44.48 -20.69
N ARG A 775 12.40 43.54 -20.81
CA ARG A 775 10.98 43.86 -20.99
C ARG A 775 10.35 44.43 -19.72
N ILE A 776 10.73 43.89 -18.57
CA ILE A 776 10.28 44.36 -17.24
C ILE A 776 10.91 45.72 -16.90
N ALA A 777 12.14 45.98 -17.32
CA ALA A 777 12.82 47.27 -17.14
C ALA A 777 12.11 48.45 -17.82
N GLY A 778 11.23 48.19 -18.79
CA GLY A 778 10.36 49.20 -19.40
C GLY A 778 9.19 49.63 -18.52
N CYS A 779 8.97 49.00 -17.37
CA CYS A 779 7.91 49.32 -16.41
C CYS A 779 8.34 50.44 -15.46
N THR A 780 7.51 51.49 -15.35
CA THR A 780 7.80 52.67 -14.52
C THR A 780 6.73 52.95 -13.46
N ASP A 781 5.67 52.14 -13.41
CA ASP A 781 4.52 52.32 -12.51
C ASP A 781 4.08 50.96 -11.97
N PHE A 782 4.46 50.68 -10.72
CA PHE A 782 4.20 49.41 -10.03
C PHE A 782 3.08 49.53 -8.98
N MET A 783 2.50 50.72 -8.80
CA MET A 783 1.54 50.94 -7.73
C MET A 783 0.27 50.11 -7.94
N GLY A 784 -0.07 49.30 -6.95
CA GLY A 784 -1.28 48.47 -6.96
C GLY A 784 -1.23 47.28 -7.91
N LEU A 785 -0.04 46.87 -8.37
CA LEU A 785 0.13 45.62 -9.11
C LEU A 785 0.23 44.42 -8.15
N ALA A 786 -0.27 43.28 -8.60
CA ALA A 786 -0.23 42.01 -7.87
C ALA A 786 0.86 41.09 -8.44
N GLY A 787 1.19 39.99 -7.74
CA GLY A 787 2.27 39.07 -8.11
C GLY A 787 3.66 39.64 -7.83
N CYS A 788 4.68 39.19 -8.56
CA CYS A 788 6.04 39.73 -8.50
C CYS A 788 6.13 41.27 -8.67
N PRO A 789 5.30 41.92 -9.52
CA PRO A 789 5.23 43.38 -9.59
C PRO A 789 4.94 44.11 -8.27
N ALA A 790 4.32 43.44 -7.29
CA ALA A 790 4.04 44.00 -5.98
C ALA A 790 5.31 44.38 -5.19
N SER A 791 6.47 43.85 -5.59
CA SER A 791 7.79 44.22 -5.07
C SER A 791 8.14 45.71 -5.28
N GLY A 792 7.49 46.38 -6.24
CA GLY A 792 7.61 47.82 -6.43
C GLY A 792 8.79 48.28 -7.29
N THR A 793 9.67 47.38 -7.73
CA THR A 793 10.78 47.71 -8.64
C THR A 793 10.91 46.72 -9.80
N ALA A 794 11.44 47.17 -10.94
CA ALA A 794 11.65 46.32 -12.11
C ALA A 794 12.71 45.23 -11.88
N VAL A 795 13.72 45.51 -11.05
CA VAL A 795 14.80 44.56 -10.73
C VAL A 795 14.25 43.43 -9.87
N ASP A 796 13.53 43.77 -8.79
CA ASP A 796 12.96 42.78 -7.88
C ASP A 796 11.87 41.95 -8.58
N THR A 797 11.07 42.61 -9.44
CA THR A 797 10.06 41.92 -10.27
C THR A 797 10.72 40.92 -11.22
N ALA A 798 11.82 41.29 -11.88
CA ALA A 798 12.53 40.39 -12.79
C ALA A 798 13.14 39.19 -12.05
N SER A 799 13.75 39.42 -10.89
CA SER A 799 14.30 38.36 -10.04
C SER A 799 13.21 37.40 -9.55
N CYS A 800 12.08 37.92 -9.06
CA CYS A 800 10.96 37.10 -8.60
C CYS A 800 10.37 36.23 -9.73
N VAL A 801 10.20 36.79 -10.93
CA VAL A 801 9.73 36.05 -12.11
C VAL A 801 10.72 34.96 -12.53
N GLU A 802 12.03 35.25 -12.47
CA GLU A 802 13.07 34.28 -12.79
C GLU A 802 13.07 33.11 -11.81
N THR A 803 13.01 33.37 -10.50
CA THR A 803 12.93 32.33 -9.46
C THR A 803 11.69 31.46 -9.64
N ALA A 804 10.50 32.05 -9.71
CA ALA A 804 9.24 31.30 -9.80
C ALA A 804 9.22 30.34 -11.02
N ILE A 805 9.76 30.78 -12.16
CA ILE A 805 9.86 29.94 -13.37
C ILE A 805 11.01 28.94 -13.26
N GLY A 806 12.14 29.34 -12.69
CA GLY A 806 13.34 28.53 -12.49
C GLY A 806 13.09 27.30 -11.62
N ASP A 807 12.20 27.40 -10.64
CA ASP A 807 11.86 26.30 -9.73
C ASP A 807 11.05 25.17 -10.41
N VAL A 808 10.41 25.45 -11.56
CA VAL A 808 9.51 24.48 -12.24
C VAL A 808 10.03 24.06 -13.61
N VAL A 809 10.80 24.90 -14.30
CA VAL A 809 11.17 24.66 -15.70
C VAL A 809 12.15 23.48 -15.92
N PRO A 810 13.08 23.13 -15.02
CA PRO A 810 13.87 21.90 -15.12
C PRO A 810 12.99 20.66 -15.06
N GLU A 811 12.06 20.64 -14.11
CA GLU A 811 11.13 19.53 -13.90
C GLU A 811 10.13 19.40 -15.05
N PHE A 812 9.71 20.51 -15.66
CA PHE A 812 8.96 20.45 -16.91
C PHE A 812 9.73 19.74 -18.02
N ALA A 813 11.04 20.01 -18.14
CA ALA A 813 11.88 19.43 -19.19
C ALA A 813 12.20 17.95 -18.95
N SER A 814 12.33 17.53 -17.68
CA SER A 814 12.60 16.16 -17.28
C SER A 814 11.49 15.19 -17.70
N VAL A 815 10.23 15.63 -17.81
CA VAL A 815 9.13 14.81 -18.37
C VAL A 815 9.48 14.19 -19.74
N GLY A 816 10.11 14.98 -20.61
CA GLY A 816 10.50 14.53 -21.94
C GLY A 816 11.91 13.94 -22.00
N TYR A 817 12.81 14.39 -21.13
CA TYR A 817 14.21 13.98 -21.05
C TYR A 817 14.62 13.90 -19.58
N PRO A 818 14.29 12.80 -18.90
CA PRO A 818 14.55 12.60 -17.48
C PRO A 818 16.05 12.63 -17.14
#